data_AF-A0A417T718-F1
#
_entry.id   AF-A0A417T718-F1
#
_cell.length_a   1.000
_cell.length_b   1.000
_cell.length_c   1.000
_cell.angle_alpha   90.00
_cell.angle_beta   90.00
_cell.angle_gamma   90.00
#
_symmetry.space_group_name_H-M   'P 1'
#
loop_
_entity.id
_entity.type
_entity.pdbx_description
1 polymer ?
#
loop_
_entity_poly.entity_id
_entity_poly.type
_entity_poly.pdbx_seq_one_letter_code
_entity_poly.pdbx_strand_id
1 'polypeptide(L)'
;MTKRSIAVTLALSLGMSLLTPAVPASAQTDHRTGVTETTTEINTPDNEENVDTGENVGNGENVDTEEAVSTEETADTEESTEVKQETGTEESGDTVQPEEEAGTEESTDTADNDTDIQAVKKVALNSTNFPDANFRSYLYYTFDSDRDNYIDANEVEELRIYDQEISTLKEIEFFSNLEMLACGRNKIKSVDLSKNTNLKQLYIFDNQLTSLNVSKNTKLWLINCKNNQLTKLDVSSNTQLMTLYCDGNKLTSLNVSKNSKLEHLYCSYNYLTSLDVSNNKLVSFNCSYNYLQNEDFSYVDTTDMSEFTISPQREAVELNEENFSDEIFRKYLTDTFDKDKDGKISSVDVTTIDVHLKNITSLKGIELFPDLKELRCGSNEIEELDVSKNLKLEVLMCGANYLESLNLRNNKKLWCVDCCYNYLGKENFSYLDIASFTNDHQKMPRGKVQFTEKNFPDETFRNYLTDTFDKDKDGQAAIAKIEYVYVNDMGITSLKGVELLWELHGLYCDGNDLQDLNISKNTNLEYLECSNNKLTSLNLANNKKLITLRCSDNELTGLDLSNNTLLQTLYCMHNNLTSLSLANNKDLADLSCNDCGLTSLDVRVNTKLKSLYCGENEFAKIDISKNTLLEELDVDNNSLTSLDLSKNVKLKTVFCYGNQLQTLDVTKAVKLQNLFCGYNKITSLDLRKNTELVELGCSINRLESLNLRYNKKLKKLDCSHNYLIHEDFSYLDPDSMTEYNTEGQQEAGEFVIGDDGTWYFYRYHEPASTANTLYKYEGEWYYIKDGKVDFSATTLFKYSNSWYYIHNGKVDFKARTLCKYNGIYYFVQNGKMDKSETLCKYGNSWYYVKDGKINKSRTLCKYNNTYYFVQNGKMDTTSITLCKYGSSWYYIKNGRIDKSRTLCKYNGKWYYVNNGRADFKYTGNVTYNGSVYYVKNGVMQKKVR
;
A
#
# COMPACT_ATOMS: atom_id res chain seq x y z
N MET A 1 10.97 45.20 -32.89
CA MET A 1 11.98 45.03 -33.96
C MET A 1 12.75 43.74 -33.71
N THR A 2 13.09 43.01 -34.76
CA THR A 2 14.00 41.83 -34.78
C THR A 2 13.87 40.80 -33.65
N LYS A 3 13.05 39.78 -33.86
CA LYS A 3 13.31 38.43 -33.30
C LYS A 3 14.67 37.95 -33.84
N ARG A 4 15.55 37.44 -32.98
CA ARG A 4 16.69 36.60 -33.38
C ARG A 4 16.68 35.34 -32.51
N SER A 5 16.63 34.19 -33.17
CA SER A 5 16.87 32.90 -32.53
C SER A 5 18.32 32.82 -32.06
N ILE A 6 18.53 32.31 -30.85
CA ILE A 6 19.82 31.83 -30.36
C ILE A 6 19.55 30.43 -29.82
N ALA A 7 20.14 29.42 -30.47
CA ALA A 7 20.16 28.08 -29.94
C ALA A 7 21.13 28.00 -28.76
N VAL A 8 20.68 27.39 -27.66
CA VAL A 8 21.56 26.91 -26.58
C VAL A 8 21.25 25.42 -26.40
N THR A 9 22.30 24.63 -26.39
CA THR A 9 22.25 23.17 -26.33
C THR A 9 21.74 22.69 -24.97
N LEU A 10 20.57 22.06 -24.92
CA LEU A 10 20.18 21.22 -23.78
C LEU A 10 20.82 19.84 -23.90
N ALA A 11 21.33 19.32 -22.78
CA ALA A 11 21.93 17.99 -22.68
C ALA A 11 21.37 17.24 -21.46
N LEU A 12 20.16 16.70 -21.62
CA LEU A 12 19.50 15.68 -20.82
C LEU A 12 18.71 14.82 -21.84
N SER A 13 18.61 13.49 -21.76
CA SER A 13 19.10 12.51 -20.78
C SER A 13 19.16 11.11 -21.46
N LEU A 14 19.05 10.03 -20.67
CA LEU A 14 18.81 8.63 -21.08
C LEU A 14 19.95 7.87 -21.78
N GLY A 15 20.39 6.79 -21.11
CA GLY A 15 21.24 5.76 -21.69
C GLY A 15 20.75 4.36 -21.31
N MET A 16 19.92 3.75 -22.16
CA MET A 16 19.88 2.30 -22.31
C MET A 16 19.29 1.88 -23.67
N SER A 17 19.84 0.77 -24.19
CA SER A 17 19.41 0.04 -25.40
C SER A 17 19.59 0.72 -26.77
N LEU A 18 20.73 0.43 -27.39
CA LEU A 18 20.95 0.58 -28.84
C LEU A 18 20.14 -0.47 -29.61
N LEU A 19 19.49 -0.07 -30.71
CA LEU A 19 19.40 -0.87 -31.95
C LEU A 19 19.02 0.04 -33.14
N THR A 20 19.92 0.19 -34.10
CA THR A 20 19.69 0.84 -35.40
C THR A 20 19.18 -0.19 -36.42
N PRO A 21 18.47 0.18 -37.50
CA PRO A 21 19.20 0.62 -38.71
C PRO A 21 18.51 1.66 -39.64
N ALA A 22 19.37 2.43 -40.31
CA ALA A 22 19.32 2.84 -41.72
C ALA A 22 18.07 3.55 -42.31
N VAL A 23 18.26 4.85 -42.59
CA VAL A 23 17.63 5.57 -43.72
C VAL A 23 18.39 5.26 -45.02
N PRO A 24 17.70 5.21 -46.18
CA PRO A 24 18.26 5.77 -47.41
C PRO A 24 17.38 6.87 -48.02
N ALA A 25 18.03 7.83 -48.69
CA ALA A 25 17.42 9.05 -49.20
C ALA A 25 16.94 8.95 -50.66
N SER A 26 16.09 9.91 -51.08
CA SER A 26 15.80 10.42 -52.45
C SER A 26 14.33 10.88 -52.53
N ALA A 27 13.90 11.86 -53.34
CA ALA A 27 14.60 12.90 -54.09
C ALA A 27 13.67 14.12 -54.28
N GLN A 28 14.21 15.25 -54.74
CA GLN A 28 13.44 16.43 -55.18
C GLN A 28 12.68 16.16 -56.48
N THR A 29 11.54 16.84 -56.70
CA THR A 29 11.40 17.79 -57.83
C THR A 29 10.18 18.72 -57.73
N ASP A 30 10.37 19.91 -58.32
CA ASP A 30 9.46 20.99 -58.71
C ASP A 30 7.94 20.75 -58.77
N HIS A 31 7.16 21.76 -58.31
CA HIS A 31 6.72 22.80 -59.25
C HIS A 31 6.28 24.13 -58.61
N ARG A 32 6.43 25.19 -59.40
CA ARG A 32 6.29 26.61 -59.04
C ARG A 32 5.17 27.27 -59.85
N THR A 33 4.18 27.85 -59.17
CA THR A 33 3.29 29.01 -59.54
C THR A 33 2.20 29.11 -58.45
N GLY A 34 1.63 30.26 -58.09
CA GLY A 34 1.72 31.62 -58.62
C GLY A 34 1.25 32.65 -57.58
N VAL A 35 1.37 33.93 -57.91
CA VAL A 35 1.21 35.08 -57.00
C VAL A 35 -0.20 35.67 -57.07
N THR A 36 -0.77 36.11 -55.94
CA THR A 36 -1.47 37.41 -55.82
C THR A 36 -1.65 37.85 -54.36
N GLU A 37 -1.38 39.13 -54.09
CA GLU A 37 -1.66 39.84 -52.83
C GLU A 37 -3.05 40.49 -52.86
N THR A 38 -3.65 40.76 -51.68
CA THR A 38 -4.44 41.96 -51.26
C THR A 38 -5.27 41.61 -50.01
N THR A 39 -4.87 42.02 -48.78
CA THR A 39 -5.17 43.28 -48.05
C THR A 39 -6.62 43.49 -47.56
N THR A 40 -6.79 43.57 -46.22
CA THR A 40 -7.80 44.36 -45.44
C THR A 40 -9.30 44.02 -45.64
N GLU A 41 -10.24 44.18 -44.70
CA GLU A 41 -10.28 44.94 -43.43
C GLU A 41 -11.43 44.46 -42.48
N ILE A 42 -11.24 44.65 -41.17
CA ILE A 42 -12.18 44.98 -40.06
C ILE A 42 -13.72 44.82 -40.25
N ASN A 43 -14.42 44.16 -39.30
CA ASN A 43 -15.50 44.76 -38.46
C ASN A 43 -16.14 43.83 -37.41
N THR A 44 -16.47 44.41 -36.24
CA THR A 44 -17.45 43.94 -35.23
C THR A 44 -18.77 44.74 -35.36
N PRO A 45 -19.92 44.22 -34.90
CA PRO A 45 -20.68 44.81 -33.77
C PRO A 45 -21.26 43.74 -32.81
N ASP A 46 -21.35 43.90 -31.48
CA ASP A 46 -22.23 44.76 -30.63
C ASP A 46 -23.70 44.28 -30.46
N ASN A 47 -24.07 44.01 -29.18
CA ASN A 47 -25.35 44.25 -28.44
C ASN A 47 -26.73 43.79 -29.05
N GLU A 48 -27.86 43.65 -28.32
CA GLU A 48 -28.30 44.15 -27.00
C GLU A 48 -29.51 43.35 -26.42
N GLU A 49 -29.69 43.44 -25.08
CA GLU A 49 -30.87 43.28 -24.17
C GLU A 49 -32.24 42.57 -24.49
N ASN A 50 -32.85 42.08 -23.38
CA ASN A 50 -34.25 42.25 -22.87
C ASN A 50 -35.18 41.03 -22.57
N VAL A 51 -35.34 40.76 -21.25
CA VAL A 51 -36.58 40.64 -20.40
C VAL A 51 -37.94 40.41 -21.13
N ASP A 52 -38.85 39.47 -20.79
CA ASP A 52 -39.69 39.42 -19.56
C ASP A 52 -40.65 38.18 -19.45
N THR A 53 -41.18 37.94 -18.24
CA THR A 53 -42.47 37.27 -17.84
C THR A 53 -42.90 35.86 -18.30
N GLY A 54 -43.54 35.12 -17.36
CA GLY A 54 -44.57 34.11 -17.71
C GLY A 54 -44.83 33.01 -16.66
N GLU A 55 -45.80 33.21 -15.75
CA GLU A 55 -46.29 32.17 -14.81
C GLU A 55 -47.14 31.09 -15.51
N ASN A 56 -47.16 29.85 -15.00
CA ASN A 56 -48.43 29.28 -14.48
C ASN A 56 -48.25 28.04 -13.55
N VAL A 57 -49.33 27.74 -12.83
CA VAL A 57 -49.49 26.82 -11.68
C VAL A 57 -49.95 25.40 -12.10
N GLY A 58 -49.65 24.38 -11.30
CA GLY A 58 -50.33 23.07 -11.39
C GLY A 58 -49.92 22.04 -10.32
N ASN A 59 -50.80 21.82 -9.34
CA ASN A 59 -50.82 20.80 -8.26
C ASN A 59 -50.16 19.43 -8.60
N GLY A 60 -49.60 18.64 -7.68
CA GLY A 60 -49.59 18.72 -6.21
C GLY A 60 -50.29 17.50 -5.57
N GLU A 61 -49.60 16.78 -4.67
CA GLU A 61 -50.21 15.91 -3.64
C GLU A 61 -49.16 15.52 -2.58
N ASN A 62 -49.48 15.72 -1.29
CA ASN A 62 -48.69 15.27 -0.15
C ASN A 62 -49.17 13.88 0.29
N VAL A 63 -48.25 13.01 0.71
CA VAL A 63 -48.50 12.06 1.81
C VAL A 63 -47.24 12.00 2.68
N ASP A 64 -47.28 12.66 3.84
CA ASP A 64 -46.40 12.35 4.97
C ASP A 64 -46.86 11.05 5.63
N THR A 65 -45.94 10.27 6.20
CA THR A 65 -46.25 9.41 7.37
C THR A 65 -44.97 9.11 8.14
N GLU A 66 -45.12 9.01 9.47
CA GLU A 66 -44.05 9.09 10.46
C GLU A 66 -43.48 7.72 10.87
N GLU A 67 -42.35 7.79 11.61
CA GLU A 67 -41.88 6.85 12.66
C GLU A 67 -41.84 5.33 12.41
N ALA A 68 -40.64 4.76 12.58
CA ALA A 68 -40.38 3.87 13.72
C ALA A 68 -38.87 3.69 13.98
N VAL A 69 -38.46 3.91 15.23
CA VAL A 69 -37.17 3.44 15.78
C VAL A 69 -37.45 2.17 16.58
N SER A 70 -36.66 1.12 16.39
CA SER A 70 -36.62 -0.02 17.33
C SER A 70 -35.18 -0.53 17.50
N THR A 71 -34.75 -0.55 18.76
CA THR A 71 -33.44 -0.97 19.27
C THR A 71 -33.41 -2.46 19.65
N GLU A 72 -32.23 -3.07 19.63
CA GLU A 72 -31.66 -4.00 20.63
C GLU A 72 -30.20 -4.29 20.16
N GLU A 73 -29.15 -3.87 20.88
CA GLU A 73 -28.44 -4.59 21.97
C GLU A 73 -27.97 -6.01 21.55
N THR A 74 -26.72 -6.44 21.72
CA THR A 74 -25.71 -6.24 22.80
C THR A 74 -24.30 -5.95 22.22
N ALA A 75 -23.36 -5.19 22.81
CA ALA A 75 -22.63 -5.38 24.09
C ALA A 75 -21.89 -6.75 24.17
N ASP A 76 -20.61 -6.88 24.57
CA ASP A 76 -19.63 -5.86 24.99
C ASP A 76 -18.17 -6.42 25.01
N THR A 77 -17.17 -5.52 25.14
CA THR A 77 -15.77 -5.74 25.66
C THR A 77 -14.86 -6.82 25.02
N GLU A 78 -13.72 -6.48 24.40
CA GLU A 78 -12.44 -5.94 24.94
C GLU A 78 -11.43 -7.02 25.42
N GLU A 79 -10.23 -6.98 24.80
CA GLU A 79 -8.88 -6.96 25.40
C GLU A 79 -8.42 -8.02 26.45
N SER A 80 -7.14 -8.42 26.55
CA SER A 80 -5.93 -8.21 25.72
C SER A 80 -4.77 -9.10 26.22
N THR A 81 -3.57 -8.95 25.64
CA THR A 81 -2.24 -9.34 26.17
C THR A 81 -1.82 -10.83 26.22
N GLU A 82 -1.11 -11.25 25.18
CA GLU A 82 0.37 -11.43 25.16
C GLU A 82 1.11 -12.17 26.33
N VAL A 83 2.06 -13.05 25.94
CA VAL A 83 3.41 -13.32 26.54
C VAL A 83 3.77 -14.80 26.88
N LYS A 84 4.56 -15.40 25.96
CA LYS A 84 5.77 -16.27 26.11
C LYS A 84 5.77 -17.68 26.77
N GLN A 85 6.41 -18.59 26.00
CA GLN A 85 7.50 -19.54 26.31
C GLN A 85 7.40 -20.54 27.49
N GLU A 86 7.60 -21.83 27.18
CA GLU A 86 8.70 -22.75 27.60
C GLU A 86 8.20 -24.21 27.41
N THR A 87 8.76 -25.02 26.50
CA THR A 87 9.95 -25.92 26.62
C THR A 87 9.90 -26.93 27.78
N GLY A 88 9.95 -28.23 27.45
CA GLY A 88 10.11 -29.36 28.41
C GLY A 88 9.36 -30.61 27.94
N THR A 89 9.96 -31.48 27.11
CA THR A 89 10.73 -32.70 27.50
C THR A 89 9.89 -33.84 28.06
N GLU A 90 9.84 -34.94 27.30
CA GLU A 90 9.43 -36.27 27.76
C GLU A 90 10.52 -36.88 28.68
N GLU A 91 10.13 -37.56 29.76
CA GLU A 91 10.33 -39.03 29.91
C GLU A 91 10.02 -39.56 31.34
N SER A 92 9.61 -40.83 31.39
CA SER A 92 9.63 -41.78 32.53
C SER A 92 8.63 -41.63 33.68
N GLY A 93 8.12 -42.76 34.21
CA GLY A 93 7.42 -42.78 35.50
C GLY A 93 6.27 -43.77 35.74
N ASP A 94 6.42 -45.04 35.35
CA ASP A 94 5.80 -46.26 35.94
C ASP A 94 4.39 -46.29 36.61
N THR A 95 3.63 -47.31 36.19
CA THR A 95 2.76 -48.22 36.98
C THR A 95 1.34 -47.85 37.47
N VAL A 96 0.41 -48.74 37.05
CA VAL A 96 -0.72 -49.35 37.80
C VAL A 96 -2.09 -48.65 37.89
N GLN A 97 -3.09 -49.44 37.49
CA GLN A 97 -4.55 -49.49 37.75
C GLN A 97 -5.27 -48.35 38.53
N PRO A 98 -6.51 -48.05 38.10
CA PRO A 98 -7.60 -47.62 38.97
C PRO A 98 -8.61 -48.75 39.22
N GLU A 99 -8.85 -49.09 40.49
CA GLU A 99 -10.06 -49.78 40.98
C GLU A 99 -10.65 -48.96 42.15
N GLU A 100 -11.97 -48.77 42.13
CA GLU A 100 -12.87 -48.49 43.29
C GLU A 100 -12.56 -47.26 44.18
N GLU A 101 -13.34 -46.79 45.16
CA GLU A 101 -14.69 -47.05 45.72
C GLU A 101 -15.31 -45.65 46.03
N ALA A 102 -16.59 -45.35 46.34
CA ALA A 102 -17.85 -46.07 46.59
C ALA A 102 -19.01 -45.15 46.09
N GLY A 103 -20.31 -45.28 46.38
CA GLY A 103 -21.17 -46.21 47.15
C GLY A 103 -22.60 -45.61 47.15
N THR A 104 -23.68 -46.14 47.72
CA THR A 104 -24.06 -47.44 48.31
C THR A 104 -25.48 -47.25 48.87
N GLU A 105 -26.39 -48.21 48.69
CA GLU A 105 -27.52 -48.58 49.60
C GLU A 105 -28.26 -49.74 48.91
N GLU A 106 -27.95 -50.99 49.27
CA GLU A 106 -28.63 -51.80 50.29
C GLU A 106 -30.11 -52.14 49.98
N SER A 107 -30.41 -53.42 49.73
CA SER A 107 -30.88 -54.31 50.81
C SER A 107 -31.25 -55.73 50.31
N THR A 108 -30.50 -56.71 50.83
CA THR A 108 -30.96 -58.02 51.37
C THR A 108 -31.85 -58.97 50.57
N ASP A 109 -31.39 -60.22 50.45
CA ASP A 109 -32.22 -61.42 50.29
C ASP A 109 -31.69 -62.54 51.21
N THR A 110 -32.56 -63.44 51.69
CA THR A 110 -32.17 -64.63 52.48
C THR A 110 -33.13 -65.82 52.31
N ALA A 111 -32.55 -66.95 51.88
CA ALA A 111 -32.90 -68.34 52.24
C ALA A 111 -34.20 -68.98 51.71
N ASP A 112 -34.08 -69.59 50.53
CA ASP A 112 -34.15 -71.06 50.31
C ASP A 112 -35.26 -71.91 50.98
N ASN A 113 -36.16 -72.48 50.16
CA ASN A 113 -36.52 -73.92 50.19
C ASN A 113 -37.49 -74.33 49.05
N ASP A 114 -37.04 -75.27 48.23
CA ASP A 114 -37.74 -76.45 47.67
C ASP A 114 -39.28 -76.40 47.42
N THR A 115 -39.70 -76.41 46.15
CA THR A 115 -40.66 -77.42 45.63
C THR A 115 -40.76 -77.43 44.10
N ASP A 116 -40.95 -78.63 43.54
CA ASP A 116 -41.06 -78.93 42.10
C ASP A 116 -42.43 -78.49 41.51
N ILE A 117 -42.42 -77.41 40.73
CA ILE A 117 -43.44 -77.09 39.71
C ILE A 117 -42.71 -76.51 38.49
N GLN A 118 -42.98 -77.03 37.28
CA GLN A 118 -42.57 -76.34 36.06
C GLN A 118 -43.30 -74.99 35.96
N ALA A 119 -42.58 -73.92 36.30
CA ALA A 119 -43.09 -72.56 36.21
C ALA A 119 -43.24 -72.15 34.73
N VAL A 120 -44.44 -72.38 34.19
CA VAL A 120 -44.92 -71.85 32.91
C VAL A 120 -44.58 -70.36 32.85
N LYS A 121 -43.65 -69.98 31.96
CA LYS A 121 -43.16 -68.61 31.89
C LYS A 121 -44.09 -67.76 31.01
N LYS A 122 -45.33 -67.59 31.47
CA LYS A 122 -46.33 -66.71 30.82
C LYS A 122 -45.77 -65.27 30.77
N VAL A 123 -45.43 -64.80 29.57
CA VAL A 123 -44.92 -63.44 29.31
C VAL A 123 -46.07 -62.55 28.88
N ALA A 124 -46.25 -61.41 29.54
CA ALA A 124 -47.30 -60.46 29.21
C ALA A 124 -47.05 -59.76 27.85
N LEU A 125 -48.08 -59.72 26.99
CA LEU A 125 -48.12 -59.06 25.69
C LEU A 125 -48.39 -57.54 25.81
N ASN A 126 -47.49 -56.83 26.48
CA ASN A 126 -47.58 -55.38 26.66
C ASN A 126 -46.41 -54.64 25.99
N SER A 127 -46.54 -53.31 25.87
CA SER A 127 -45.53 -52.44 25.23
C SER A 127 -44.22 -52.28 26.03
N THR A 128 -44.15 -52.79 27.27
CA THR A 128 -42.91 -52.82 28.06
C THR A 128 -42.02 -53.99 27.64
N ASN A 129 -42.62 -55.18 27.51
CA ASN A 129 -41.93 -56.39 27.05
C ASN A 129 -41.72 -56.30 25.53
N PHE A 130 -42.80 -56.13 24.77
CA PHE A 130 -42.74 -56.13 23.31
C PHE A 130 -43.07 -54.72 22.80
N PRO A 131 -42.10 -53.80 22.68
CA PRO A 131 -42.36 -52.40 22.36
C PRO A 131 -42.97 -52.21 20.96
N ASP A 132 -42.54 -53.02 19.98
CA ASP A 132 -43.06 -52.95 18.62
C ASP A 132 -44.52 -53.43 18.55
N ALA A 133 -45.41 -52.57 18.03
CA ALA A 133 -46.85 -52.83 17.99
C ALA A 133 -47.24 -53.91 16.98
N ASN A 134 -46.49 -54.06 15.90
CA ASN A 134 -46.78 -55.06 14.87
C ASN A 134 -46.26 -56.43 15.33
N PHE A 135 -45.08 -56.49 15.96
CA PHE A 135 -44.60 -57.71 16.59
C PHE A 135 -45.53 -58.20 17.71
N ARG A 136 -46.03 -57.30 18.59
CA ARG A 136 -47.09 -57.66 19.56
C ARG A 136 -48.35 -58.18 18.91
N SER A 137 -48.83 -57.50 17.87
CA SER A 137 -50.07 -57.89 17.20
C SER A 137 -49.94 -59.29 16.61
N TYR A 138 -48.79 -59.59 16.00
CA TYR A 138 -48.50 -60.95 15.54
C TYR A 138 -48.51 -61.98 16.68
N LEU A 139 -47.82 -61.71 17.79
CA LEU A 139 -47.79 -62.62 18.94
C LEU A 139 -49.18 -62.85 19.53
N TYR A 140 -49.97 -61.79 19.68
CA TYR A 140 -51.36 -61.84 20.15
C TYR A 140 -52.25 -62.68 19.23
N TYR A 141 -52.24 -62.43 17.91
CA TYR A 141 -53.10 -63.17 16.97
C TYR A 141 -52.64 -64.61 16.70
N THR A 142 -51.38 -64.95 16.98
CA THR A 142 -50.80 -66.27 16.65
C THR A 142 -50.72 -67.21 17.85
N PHE A 143 -50.41 -66.69 19.05
CA PHE A 143 -50.10 -67.51 20.23
C PHE A 143 -51.00 -67.23 21.46
N ASP A 144 -51.65 -66.07 21.56
CA ASP A 144 -52.61 -65.76 22.64
C ASP A 144 -54.04 -66.21 22.25
N SER A 145 -54.27 -67.52 22.34
CA SER A 145 -55.56 -68.14 21.93
C SER A 145 -56.69 -67.95 22.95
N ASP A 146 -56.39 -67.81 24.24
CA ASP A 146 -57.39 -67.56 25.30
C ASP A 146 -57.66 -66.06 25.52
N ARG A 147 -56.84 -65.18 24.93
CA ARG A 147 -56.92 -63.71 24.97
C ARG A 147 -56.71 -63.14 26.36
N ASP A 148 -55.89 -63.81 27.18
CA ASP A 148 -55.53 -63.32 28.51
C ASP A 148 -54.41 -62.26 28.48
N ASN A 149 -53.83 -61.98 27.30
CA ASN A 149 -52.68 -61.11 27.06
C ASN A 149 -51.37 -61.64 27.62
N TYR A 150 -51.23 -62.96 27.76
CA TYR A 150 -49.97 -63.65 28.04
C TYR A 150 -49.72 -64.75 27.01
N ILE A 151 -48.43 -65.01 26.75
CA ILE A 151 -47.99 -66.14 25.91
C ILE A 151 -47.05 -67.03 26.71
N ASP A 152 -47.14 -68.35 26.55
CA ASP A 152 -46.05 -69.23 26.99
C ASP A 152 -44.94 -69.22 25.94
N ALA A 153 -43.86 -68.50 26.23
CA ALA A 153 -42.72 -68.40 25.33
C ALA A 153 -41.96 -69.73 25.15
N ASN A 154 -42.23 -70.76 25.96
CA ASN A 154 -41.66 -72.09 25.81
C ASN A 154 -42.31 -72.92 24.69
N GLU A 155 -43.58 -72.65 24.34
CA GLU A 155 -44.29 -73.38 23.28
C GLU A 155 -43.98 -72.85 21.86
N VAL A 156 -43.24 -71.73 21.76
CA VAL A 156 -42.93 -71.07 20.48
C VAL A 156 -41.61 -71.58 19.91
N GLU A 157 -41.69 -72.58 19.04
CA GLU A 157 -40.56 -73.11 18.28
C GLU A 157 -40.30 -72.34 16.96
N GLU A 158 -41.26 -71.57 16.47
CA GLU A 158 -41.14 -70.82 15.20
C GLU A 158 -41.85 -69.45 15.22
N LEU A 159 -41.20 -68.44 14.63
CA LEU A 159 -41.75 -67.10 14.40
C LEU A 159 -41.63 -66.71 12.91
N ARG A 160 -42.77 -66.39 12.26
CA ARG A 160 -42.86 -65.94 10.85
C ARG A 160 -43.51 -64.57 10.75
N ILE A 161 -42.67 -63.54 10.77
CA ILE A 161 -43.00 -62.11 10.83
C ILE A 161 -42.39 -61.33 9.65
N TYR A 162 -42.63 -61.80 8.43
CA TYR A 162 -42.22 -61.08 7.20
C TYR A 162 -43.13 -59.90 6.90
N ASP A 163 -42.57 -58.80 6.40
CA ASP A 163 -43.33 -57.70 5.76
C ASP A 163 -44.38 -57.05 6.70
N GLN A 164 -43.99 -56.85 7.97
CA GLN A 164 -44.85 -56.32 9.04
C GLN A 164 -44.37 -54.96 9.55
N GLU A 165 -43.44 -54.30 8.85
CA GLU A 165 -42.80 -53.04 9.25
C GLU A 165 -42.13 -53.04 10.64
N ILE A 166 -41.80 -54.21 11.19
CA ILE A 166 -41.28 -54.35 12.56
C ILE A 166 -39.93 -53.64 12.69
N SER A 167 -39.81 -52.80 13.71
CA SER A 167 -38.64 -51.96 13.98
C SER A 167 -37.67 -52.56 14.99
N THR A 168 -38.15 -53.44 15.88
CA THR A 168 -37.34 -54.08 16.92
C THR A 168 -37.93 -55.41 17.37
N LEU A 169 -37.04 -56.36 17.68
CA LEU A 169 -37.35 -57.65 18.30
C LEU A 169 -36.85 -57.70 19.74
N LYS A 170 -37.00 -56.60 20.50
CA LYS A 170 -36.67 -56.60 21.94
C LYS A 170 -37.49 -57.68 22.66
N GLU A 171 -36.86 -58.35 23.62
CA GLU A 171 -37.41 -59.49 24.38
C GLU A 171 -37.64 -60.77 23.54
N ILE A 172 -36.99 -60.90 22.38
CA ILE A 172 -36.89 -62.18 21.62
C ILE A 172 -36.17 -63.26 22.46
N GLU A 173 -35.37 -62.86 23.44
CA GLU A 173 -34.69 -63.72 24.40
C GLU A 173 -35.61 -64.58 25.28
N PHE A 174 -36.90 -64.26 25.38
CA PHE A 174 -37.87 -65.12 26.07
C PHE A 174 -38.17 -66.42 25.32
N PHE A 175 -38.02 -66.44 23.99
CA PHE A 175 -38.30 -67.61 23.15
C PHE A 175 -37.09 -68.57 23.09
N SER A 176 -36.72 -69.17 24.22
CA SER A 176 -35.53 -70.04 24.31
C SER A 176 -35.63 -71.33 23.49
N ASN A 177 -36.85 -71.79 23.17
CA ASN A 177 -37.10 -72.97 22.35
C ASN A 177 -37.18 -72.67 20.84
N LEU A 178 -37.03 -71.40 20.43
CA LEU A 178 -37.12 -70.98 19.04
C LEU A 178 -36.08 -71.68 18.15
N GLU A 179 -36.56 -72.48 17.21
CA GLU A 179 -35.76 -73.18 16.20
C GLU A 179 -35.72 -72.44 14.86
N MET A 180 -36.72 -71.61 14.55
CA MET A 180 -36.82 -70.89 13.28
C MET A 180 -37.31 -69.45 13.47
N LEU A 181 -36.50 -68.48 13.02
CA LEU A 181 -36.84 -67.05 13.04
C LEU A 181 -36.85 -66.51 11.62
N ALA A 182 -38.01 -66.02 11.19
CA ALA A 182 -38.27 -65.51 9.86
C ALA A 182 -38.84 -64.08 9.94
N CYS A 183 -37.99 -63.07 9.76
CA CYS A 183 -38.26 -61.65 10.03
C CYS A 183 -37.72 -60.70 8.94
N GLY A 184 -37.62 -61.19 7.69
CA GLY A 184 -37.19 -60.37 6.56
C GLY A 184 -38.22 -59.31 6.11
N ARG A 185 -37.78 -58.31 5.32
CA ARG A 185 -38.57 -57.15 4.87
C ARG A 185 -39.17 -56.37 6.03
N ASN A 186 -38.32 -55.90 6.93
CA ASN A 186 -38.71 -55.14 8.10
C ASN A 186 -37.77 -53.93 8.28
N LYS A 187 -37.88 -53.24 9.41
CA LYS A 187 -37.13 -52.03 9.76
C LYS A 187 -36.14 -52.29 10.91
N ILE A 188 -35.72 -53.54 11.10
CA ILE A 188 -34.88 -53.99 12.22
C ILE A 188 -33.45 -53.46 12.05
N LYS A 189 -32.96 -52.74 13.06
CA LYS A 189 -31.60 -52.15 13.09
C LYS A 189 -30.59 -52.97 13.90
N SER A 190 -31.06 -53.73 14.88
CA SER A 190 -30.27 -54.65 15.70
C SER A 190 -31.15 -55.76 16.25
N VAL A 191 -30.54 -56.89 16.58
CA VAL A 191 -31.18 -58.04 17.25
C VAL A 191 -30.14 -58.74 18.13
N ASP A 192 -30.53 -59.16 19.34
CA ASP A 192 -29.75 -60.10 20.15
C ASP A 192 -30.40 -61.48 20.07
N LEU A 193 -29.65 -62.45 19.55
CA LEU A 193 -30.08 -63.86 19.43
C LEU A 193 -29.35 -64.76 20.43
N SER A 194 -28.62 -64.20 21.39
CA SER A 194 -27.71 -64.92 22.29
C SER A 194 -28.39 -65.95 23.20
N LYS A 195 -29.70 -65.79 23.44
CA LYS A 195 -30.53 -66.71 24.25
C LYS A 195 -31.29 -67.74 23.41
N ASN A 196 -31.50 -67.49 22.11
CA ASN A 196 -32.18 -68.41 21.20
C ASN A 196 -31.21 -69.52 20.70
N THR A 197 -30.58 -70.24 21.63
CA THR A 197 -29.50 -71.21 21.34
C THR A 197 -29.99 -72.47 20.60
N ASN A 198 -31.32 -72.66 20.50
CA ASN A 198 -31.94 -73.73 19.72
C ASN A 198 -32.10 -73.40 18.23
N LEU A 199 -31.84 -72.16 17.81
CA LEU A 199 -32.10 -71.67 16.45
C LEU A 199 -31.32 -72.47 15.38
N LYS A 200 -32.07 -73.03 14.42
CA LYS A 200 -31.60 -73.83 13.26
C LYS A 200 -31.68 -73.05 11.95
N GLN A 201 -32.64 -72.13 11.83
CA GLN A 201 -32.87 -71.34 10.62
C GLN A 201 -33.10 -69.86 10.97
N LEU A 202 -32.40 -68.96 10.28
CA LEU A 202 -32.54 -67.51 10.43
C LEU A 202 -32.73 -66.82 9.07
N TYR A 203 -33.86 -66.14 8.90
CA TYR A 203 -34.14 -65.27 7.76
C TYR A 203 -34.38 -63.85 8.28
N ILE A 204 -33.47 -62.94 7.97
CA ILE A 204 -33.47 -61.53 8.43
C ILE A 204 -33.08 -60.57 7.28
N PHE A 205 -33.35 -61.00 6.04
CA PHE A 205 -33.04 -60.25 4.83
C PHE A 205 -33.89 -58.99 4.65
N ASP A 206 -33.49 -58.05 3.79
CA ASP A 206 -34.19 -56.78 3.55
C ASP A 206 -34.50 -56.04 4.88
N ASN A 207 -33.45 -55.67 5.62
CA ASN A 207 -33.51 -54.99 6.92
C ASN A 207 -32.41 -53.90 7.02
N GLN A 208 -32.20 -53.34 8.21
CA GLN A 208 -31.26 -52.23 8.46
C GLN A 208 -30.12 -52.62 9.42
N LEU A 209 -29.77 -53.91 9.53
CA LEU A 209 -28.73 -54.39 10.44
C LEU A 209 -27.35 -53.87 10.03
N THR A 210 -26.63 -53.26 10.98
CA THR A 210 -25.20 -52.92 10.81
C THR A 210 -24.26 -54.00 11.36
N SER A 211 -24.76 -54.88 12.23
CA SER A 211 -24.05 -56.05 12.76
C SER A 211 -25.02 -57.20 13.03
N LEU A 212 -24.50 -58.44 13.04
CA LEU A 212 -25.24 -59.65 13.35
C LEU A 212 -24.32 -60.62 14.10
N ASN A 213 -24.69 -60.99 15.33
CA ASN A 213 -23.96 -61.96 16.15
C ASN A 213 -24.72 -63.28 16.23
N VAL A 214 -24.17 -64.32 15.61
CA VAL A 214 -24.73 -65.68 15.57
C VAL A 214 -23.88 -66.71 16.34
N SER A 215 -22.91 -66.25 17.13
CA SER A 215 -21.91 -67.10 17.81
C SER A 215 -22.50 -68.10 18.82
N LYS A 216 -23.68 -67.81 19.38
CA LYS A 216 -24.39 -68.70 20.32
C LYS A 216 -25.37 -69.65 19.64
N ASN A 217 -25.70 -69.41 18.37
CA ASN A 217 -26.70 -70.15 17.60
C ASN A 217 -26.02 -71.28 16.82
N THR A 218 -25.27 -72.13 17.51
CA THR A 218 -24.38 -73.16 16.91
C THR A 218 -25.11 -74.26 16.14
N LYS A 219 -26.45 -74.35 16.29
CA LYS A 219 -27.34 -75.24 15.55
C LYS A 219 -27.78 -74.69 14.18
N LEU A 220 -27.47 -73.44 13.84
CA LEU A 220 -27.84 -72.83 12.56
C LEU A 220 -27.25 -73.62 11.38
N TRP A 221 -28.14 -74.10 10.51
CA TRP A 221 -27.78 -74.69 9.21
C TRP A 221 -28.13 -73.75 8.04
N LEU A 222 -29.00 -72.75 8.25
CA LEU A 222 -29.32 -71.71 7.27
C LEU A 222 -29.29 -70.31 7.89
N ILE A 223 -28.58 -69.40 7.22
CA ILE A 223 -28.59 -67.96 7.50
C ILE A 223 -28.89 -67.21 6.20
N ASN A 224 -29.93 -66.36 6.23
CA ASN A 224 -30.23 -65.42 5.16
C ASN A 224 -30.30 -64.00 5.74
N CYS A 225 -29.22 -63.24 5.57
CA CYS A 225 -29.04 -61.85 6.00
C CYS A 225 -28.78 -60.89 4.83
N LYS A 226 -29.17 -61.29 3.60
CA LYS A 226 -29.08 -60.48 2.38
C LYS A 226 -29.73 -59.09 2.54
N ASN A 227 -29.23 -58.08 1.83
CA ASN A 227 -29.79 -56.73 1.78
C ASN A 227 -29.90 -56.11 3.19
N ASN A 228 -28.74 -55.94 3.83
CA ASN A 228 -28.57 -55.27 5.12
C ASN A 228 -27.36 -54.31 5.00
N GLN A 229 -26.82 -53.83 6.12
CA GLN A 229 -25.67 -52.92 6.15
C GLN A 229 -24.47 -53.53 6.91
N LEU A 230 -24.37 -54.87 6.92
CA LEU A 230 -23.34 -55.59 7.66
C LEU A 230 -21.94 -55.30 7.08
N THR A 231 -21.03 -54.80 7.91
CA THR A 231 -19.62 -54.60 7.52
C THR A 231 -18.73 -55.82 7.81
N LYS A 232 -19.16 -56.68 8.73
CA LYS A 232 -18.52 -57.95 9.09
C LYS A 232 -19.59 -58.99 9.43
N LEU A 233 -19.29 -60.26 9.16
CA LEU A 233 -20.12 -61.40 9.54
C LEU A 233 -19.21 -62.56 9.95
N ASP A 234 -19.31 -62.99 11.22
CA ASP A 234 -18.59 -64.15 11.74
C ASP A 234 -19.55 -65.34 11.85
N VAL A 235 -19.29 -66.37 11.03
CA VAL A 235 -20.02 -67.65 11.00
C VAL A 235 -19.18 -68.82 11.53
N SER A 236 -18.02 -68.55 12.12
CA SER A 236 -17.04 -69.58 12.53
C SER A 236 -17.58 -70.59 13.55
N SER A 237 -18.55 -70.19 14.38
CA SER A 237 -19.21 -71.03 15.38
C SER A 237 -20.37 -71.87 14.80
N ASN A 238 -20.85 -71.55 13.60
CA ASN A 238 -22.01 -72.20 12.97
C ASN A 238 -21.54 -73.37 12.09
N THR A 239 -20.90 -74.37 12.69
CA THR A 239 -20.28 -75.52 11.97
C THR A 239 -21.29 -76.45 11.29
N GLN A 240 -22.59 -76.24 11.52
CA GLN A 240 -23.68 -76.93 10.83
C GLN A 240 -24.20 -76.18 9.58
N LEU A 241 -23.68 -74.98 9.29
CA LEU A 241 -24.13 -74.11 8.19
C LEU A 241 -23.98 -74.79 6.82
N MET A 242 -25.10 -74.97 6.13
CA MET A 242 -25.23 -75.50 4.76
C MET A 242 -25.56 -74.39 3.74
N THR A 243 -26.26 -73.34 4.18
CA THR A 243 -26.73 -72.25 3.32
C THR A 243 -26.47 -70.88 3.93
N LEU A 244 -25.78 -70.01 3.18
CA LEU A 244 -25.52 -68.62 3.55
C LEU A 244 -25.90 -67.66 2.41
N TYR A 245 -26.88 -66.80 2.66
CA TYR A 245 -27.17 -65.62 1.84
C TYR A 245 -26.75 -64.36 2.60
N CYS A 246 -25.78 -63.63 2.05
CA CYS A 246 -25.24 -62.39 2.61
C CYS A 246 -25.01 -61.31 1.54
N ASP A 247 -25.65 -61.45 0.37
CA ASP A 247 -25.55 -60.48 -0.73
C ASP A 247 -26.03 -59.08 -0.32
N GLY A 248 -25.60 -58.03 -1.02
CA GLY A 248 -26.11 -56.68 -0.80
C GLY A 248 -25.83 -56.17 0.60
N ASN A 249 -24.59 -56.34 1.06
CA ASN A 249 -24.09 -55.88 2.35
C ASN A 249 -22.82 -55.03 2.14
N LYS A 250 -22.09 -54.74 3.21
CA LYS A 250 -20.84 -53.95 3.20
C LYS A 250 -19.64 -54.79 3.64
N LEU A 251 -19.67 -56.11 3.41
CA LEU A 251 -18.63 -57.02 3.87
C LEU A 251 -17.32 -56.79 3.09
N THR A 252 -16.24 -56.48 3.79
CA THR A 252 -14.88 -56.37 3.21
C THR A 252 -14.09 -57.68 3.30
N SER A 253 -14.52 -58.60 4.16
CA SER A 253 -13.97 -59.96 4.26
C SER A 253 -15.05 -60.95 4.72
N LEU A 254 -14.96 -62.20 4.26
CA LEU A 254 -15.83 -63.29 4.67
C LEU A 254 -15.00 -64.57 4.84
N ASN A 255 -15.07 -65.22 6.01
CA ASN A 255 -14.33 -66.45 6.29
C ASN A 255 -15.31 -67.61 6.52
N VAL A 256 -15.33 -68.56 5.59
CA VAL A 256 -16.18 -69.77 5.62
C VAL A 256 -15.41 -71.07 5.87
N SER A 257 -14.13 -70.98 6.23
CA SER A 257 -13.22 -72.14 6.42
C SER A 257 -13.63 -73.11 7.53
N LYS A 258 -14.51 -72.69 8.46
CA LYS A 258 -15.06 -73.56 9.53
C LYS A 258 -16.40 -74.20 9.17
N ASN A 259 -17.01 -73.79 8.06
CA ASN A 259 -18.33 -74.20 7.64
C ASN A 259 -18.20 -75.30 6.55
N SER A 260 -17.53 -76.41 6.88
CA SER A 260 -17.23 -77.49 5.93
C SER A 260 -18.45 -78.26 5.38
N LYS A 261 -19.66 -77.93 5.88
CA LYS A 261 -20.96 -78.38 5.36
C LYS A 261 -21.63 -77.38 4.41
N LEU A 262 -21.01 -76.23 4.15
CA LEU A 262 -21.58 -75.17 3.31
C LEU A 262 -21.63 -75.65 1.85
N GLU A 263 -22.85 -75.67 1.31
CA GLU A 263 -23.19 -76.11 -0.05
C GLU A 263 -23.72 -74.93 -0.90
N HIS A 264 -24.32 -73.92 -0.27
CA HIS A 264 -24.87 -72.74 -0.96
C HIS A 264 -24.31 -71.45 -0.38
N LEU A 265 -23.55 -70.68 -1.17
CA LEU A 265 -22.94 -69.41 -0.76
C LEU A 265 -23.26 -68.28 -1.75
N TYR A 266 -23.99 -67.29 -1.24
CA TYR A 266 -24.36 -66.09 -1.97
C TYR A 266 -23.83 -64.85 -1.23
N CYS A 267 -22.86 -64.17 -1.82
CA CYS A 267 -22.11 -63.04 -1.24
C CYS A 267 -21.90 -61.90 -2.24
N SER A 268 -22.73 -61.82 -3.28
CA SER A 268 -22.65 -60.79 -4.32
C SER A 268 -22.96 -59.39 -3.78
N TYR A 269 -22.57 -58.33 -4.50
CA TYR A 269 -22.78 -56.94 -4.07
C TYR A 269 -22.25 -56.66 -2.65
N ASN A 270 -20.96 -56.93 -2.45
CA ASN A 270 -20.21 -56.62 -1.24
C ASN A 270 -18.90 -55.90 -1.64
N TYR A 271 -17.93 -55.83 -0.72
CA TYR A 271 -16.64 -55.15 -0.89
C TYR A 271 -15.48 -56.14 -0.64
N LEU A 272 -15.70 -57.45 -0.91
CA LEU A 272 -14.71 -58.49 -0.68
C LEU A 272 -13.50 -58.31 -1.61
N THR A 273 -12.30 -58.26 -1.06
CA THR A 273 -11.03 -58.22 -1.81
C THR A 273 -10.35 -59.58 -1.94
N SER A 274 -10.76 -60.57 -1.13
CA SER A 274 -10.36 -61.97 -1.23
C SER A 274 -11.43 -62.90 -0.67
N LEU A 275 -11.49 -64.14 -1.17
CA LEU A 275 -12.45 -65.15 -0.72
C LEU A 275 -11.96 -66.59 -0.99
N ASP A 276 -11.58 -67.30 0.07
CA ASP A 276 -11.23 -68.73 0.03
C ASP A 276 -12.46 -69.60 0.34
N VAL A 277 -12.83 -70.47 -0.61
CA VAL A 277 -13.90 -71.48 -0.47
C VAL A 277 -13.39 -72.92 -0.63
N SER A 278 -12.07 -73.14 -0.60
CA SER A 278 -11.43 -74.45 -0.82
C SER A 278 -11.84 -75.55 0.16
N ASN A 279 -12.35 -75.17 1.34
CA ASN A 279 -12.83 -76.07 2.38
C ASN A 279 -14.34 -76.38 2.27
N ASN A 280 -15.03 -75.83 1.28
CA ASN A 280 -16.49 -75.90 1.12
C ASN A 280 -16.84 -76.65 -0.18
N LYS A 281 -17.85 -77.52 -0.13
CA LYS A 281 -18.30 -78.31 -1.29
C LYS A 281 -19.53 -77.66 -1.90
N LEU A 282 -19.30 -76.52 -2.55
CA LEU A 282 -20.38 -75.67 -3.06
C LEU A 282 -21.09 -76.33 -4.25
N VAL A 283 -22.42 -76.38 -4.16
CA VAL A 283 -23.37 -76.72 -5.24
C VAL A 283 -23.96 -75.44 -5.85
N SER A 284 -23.88 -74.31 -5.14
CA SER A 284 -24.28 -72.99 -5.66
C SER A 284 -23.39 -71.87 -5.12
N PHE A 285 -22.89 -71.00 -6.00
CA PHE A 285 -21.96 -69.92 -5.65
C PHE A 285 -22.17 -68.63 -6.46
N ASN A 286 -22.32 -67.51 -5.77
CA ASN A 286 -22.35 -66.19 -6.39
C ASN A 286 -21.55 -65.17 -5.57
N CYS A 287 -20.49 -64.60 -6.18
CA CYS A 287 -19.62 -63.58 -5.59
C CYS A 287 -19.41 -62.36 -6.51
N SER A 288 -20.26 -62.18 -7.53
CA SER A 288 -20.24 -61.01 -8.42
C SER A 288 -20.41 -59.67 -7.68
N TYR A 289 -19.97 -58.57 -8.29
CA TYR A 289 -20.00 -57.22 -7.72
C TYR A 289 -19.26 -57.09 -6.38
N ASN A 290 -18.05 -57.67 -6.31
CA ASN A 290 -17.03 -57.48 -5.27
C ASN A 290 -15.75 -56.87 -5.89
N TYR A 291 -14.61 -56.96 -5.22
CA TYR A 291 -13.28 -56.56 -5.74
C TYR A 291 -12.37 -57.78 -5.95
N LEU A 292 -12.93 -58.86 -6.51
CA LEU A 292 -12.28 -60.16 -6.66
C LEU A 292 -11.65 -60.37 -8.06
N GLN A 293 -11.30 -59.29 -8.79
CA GLN A 293 -10.78 -59.37 -10.18
C GLN A 293 -9.55 -60.27 -10.34
N ASN A 294 -8.74 -60.38 -9.28
CA ASN A 294 -7.46 -61.10 -9.28
C ASN A 294 -7.53 -62.47 -8.57
N GLU A 295 -8.70 -62.87 -8.07
CA GLU A 295 -8.88 -64.14 -7.36
C GLU A 295 -9.11 -65.31 -8.33
N ASP A 296 -8.41 -66.42 -8.08
CA ASP A 296 -8.50 -67.63 -8.90
C ASP A 296 -9.47 -68.64 -8.29
N PHE A 297 -10.67 -68.74 -8.87
CA PHE A 297 -11.68 -69.75 -8.49
C PHE A 297 -11.59 -71.06 -9.30
N SER A 298 -10.53 -71.30 -10.07
CA SER A 298 -10.38 -72.51 -10.91
C SER A 298 -10.32 -73.82 -10.14
N TYR A 299 -10.09 -73.77 -8.83
CA TYR A 299 -10.12 -74.92 -7.93
C TYR A 299 -11.54 -75.37 -7.53
N VAL A 300 -12.58 -74.58 -7.84
CA VAL A 300 -13.98 -74.92 -7.55
C VAL A 300 -14.52 -75.87 -8.62
N ASP A 301 -14.99 -77.06 -8.23
CA ASP A 301 -15.62 -78.00 -9.15
C ASP A 301 -17.03 -77.50 -9.53
N THR A 302 -17.17 -77.03 -10.77
CA THR A 302 -18.44 -76.48 -11.29
C THR A 302 -19.32 -77.51 -11.99
N THR A 303 -18.90 -78.78 -12.06
CA THR A 303 -19.51 -79.81 -12.94
C THR A 303 -21.00 -80.06 -12.65
N ASP A 304 -21.37 -80.09 -11.37
CA ASP A 304 -22.75 -80.34 -10.90
C ASP A 304 -23.37 -79.11 -10.20
N MET A 305 -22.81 -77.90 -10.39
CA MET A 305 -23.32 -76.69 -9.72
C MET A 305 -24.59 -76.13 -10.38
N SER A 306 -25.55 -75.69 -9.55
CA SER A 306 -26.78 -75.04 -10.00
C SER A 306 -26.60 -73.58 -10.42
N GLU A 307 -25.58 -72.91 -9.88
CA GLU A 307 -25.24 -71.52 -10.17
C GLU A 307 -23.76 -71.28 -9.86
N PHE A 308 -23.03 -70.63 -10.77
CA PHE A 308 -21.65 -70.20 -10.57
C PHE A 308 -21.46 -68.81 -11.22
N THR A 309 -21.50 -67.76 -10.42
CA THR A 309 -21.48 -66.37 -10.91
C THR A 309 -20.41 -65.54 -10.19
N ILE A 310 -19.28 -65.34 -10.88
CA ILE A 310 -18.11 -64.61 -10.35
C ILE A 310 -17.83 -63.28 -11.08
N SER A 311 -18.72 -62.85 -11.99
CA SER A 311 -18.56 -61.62 -12.79
C SER A 311 -19.92 -60.95 -13.05
N PRO A 312 -19.98 -59.62 -13.26
CA PRO A 312 -18.85 -58.67 -13.25
C PRO A 312 -18.30 -58.39 -11.84
N GLN A 313 -17.21 -57.64 -11.75
CA GLN A 313 -16.60 -57.16 -10.50
C GLN A 313 -16.57 -55.62 -10.49
N ARG A 314 -16.47 -54.98 -9.32
CA ARG A 314 -16.49 -53.51 -9.13
C ARG A 314 -15.18 -52.88 -9.55
N GLU A 315 -15.18 -51.99 -10.53
CA GLU A 315 -13.99 -51.22 -10.89
C GLU A 315 -13.67 -50.16 -9.81
N ALA A 316 -12.39 -50.04 -9.48
CA ALA A 316 -11.86 -49.05 -8.56
C ALA A 316 -11.22 -47.90 -9.34
N VAL A 317 -11.59 -46.67 -8.99
CA VAL A 317 -11.12 -45.41 -9.59
C VAL A 317 -10.16 -44.76 -8.62
N GLU A 318 -8.91 -44.53 -9.04
CA GLU A 318 -7.89 -43.90 -8.20
C GLU A 318 -8.05 -42.37 -8.18
N LEU A 319 -8.11 -41.79 -6.98
CA LEU A 319 -8.26 -40.35 -6.74
C LEU A 319 -6.91 -39.62 -6.80
N ASN A 320 -6.29 -39.67 -7.97
CA ASN A 320 -4.99 -39.05 -8.26
C ASN A 320 -5.12 -37.87 -9.24
N GLU A 321 -4.02 -37.12 -9.42
CA GLU A 321 -3.96 -35.94 -10.31
C GLU A 321 -4.06 -36.30 -11.80
N GLU A 322 -3.66 -37.53 -12.18
CA GLU A 322 -3.76 -38.02 -13.56
C GLU A 322 -5.23 -38.16 -13.99
N ASN A 323 -6.07 -38.75 -13.13
CA ASN A 323 -7.51 -38.89 -13.37
C ASN A 323 -8.26 -37.58 -13.11
N PHE A 324 -7.99 -36.90 -11.99
CA PHE A 324 -8.70 -35.70 -11.53
C PHE A 324 -7.72 -34.57 -11.28
N SER A 325 -7.52 -33.69 -12.27
CA SER A 325 -6.50 -32.63 -12.18
C SER A 325 -6.80 -31.56 -11.14
N ASP A 326 -8.07 -31.14 -11.02
CA ASP A 326 -8.50 -30.12 -10.06
C ASP A 326 -8.46 -30.65 -8.62
N GLU A 327 -7.72 -29.95 -7.74
CA GLU A 327 -7.54 -30.36 -6.34
C GLU A 327 -8.84 -30.29 -5.54
N ILE A 328 -9.70 -29.30 -5.79
CA ILE A 328 -10.95 -29.12 -5.06
C ILE A 328 -11.95 -30.20 -5.47
N PHE A 329 -12.04 -30.52 -6.76
CA PHE A 329 -12.87 -31.63 -7.24
C PHE A 329 -12.37 -32.98 -6.71
N ARG A 330 -11.06 -33.25 -6.81
CA ARG A 330 -10.45 -34.48 -6.28
C ARG A 330 -10.68 -34.61 -4.77
N LYS A 331 -10.52 -33.52 -4.01
CA LYS A 331 -10.82 -33.49 -2.57
C LYS A 331 -12.29 -33.74 -2.26
N TYR A 332 -13.22 -33.16 -3.04
CA TYR A 332 -14.65 -33.45 -2.90
C TYR A 332 -14.93 -34.95 -3.07
N LEU A 333 -14.32 -35.59 -4.06
CA LEU A 333 -14.48 -37.04 -4.29
C LEU A 333 -13.92 -37.85 -3.11
N THR A 334 -12.75 -37.49 -2.59
CA THR A 334 -12.16 -38.13 -1.39
C THR A 334 -13.08 -37.97 -0.18
N ASP A 335 -13.46 -36.75 0.19
CA ASP A 335 -14.28 -36.50 1.38
C ASP A 335 -15.67 -37.14 1.26
N THR A 336 -16.23 -37.21 0.06
CA THR A 336 -17.60 -37.69 -0.20
C THR A 336 -17.69 -39.21 -0.36
N PHE A 337 -16.75 -39.86 -1.04
CA PHE A 337 -16.85 -41.27 -1.45
C PHE A 337 -15.75 -42.19 -0.89
N ASP A 338 -14.53 -41.68 -0.63
CA ASP A 338 -13.42 -42.46 -0.06
C ASP A 338 -13.53 -42.51 1.48
N LYS A 339 -14.29 -43.48 2.00
CA LYS A 339 -14.62 -43.57 3.44
C LYS A 339 -13.60 -44.32 4.27
N ASP A 340 -12.83 -45.21 3.66
CA ASP A 340 -11.73 -45.98 4.26
C ASP A 340 -10.36 -45.31 4.05
N LYS A 341 -10.26 -44.30 3.19
CA LYS A 341 -9.07 -43.48 2.92
C LYS A 341 -7.94 -44.26 2.26
N ASP A 342 -8.29 -45.17 1.35
CA ASP A 342 -7.31 -45.94 0.57
C ASP A 342 -6.89 -45.21 -0.74
N GLY A 343 -7.52 -44.07 -1.05
CA GLY A 343 -7.28 -43.29 -2.26
C GLY A 343 -8.06 -43.76 -3.48
N LYS A 344 -9.03 -44.67 -3.31
CA LYS A 344 -9.82 -45.27 -4.39
C LYS A 344 -11.31 -45.23 -4.07
N ILE A 345 -12.14 -45.16 -5.11
CA ILE A 345 -13.60 -45.20 -4.98
C ILE A 345 -14.23 -46.10 -6.05
N SER A 346 -15.44 -46.61 -5.80
CA SER A 346 -16.13 -47.43 -6.80
C SER A 346 -16.73 -46.58 -7.92
N SER A 347 -16.45 -46.91 -9.18
CA SER A 347 -17.01 -46.21 -10.35
C SER A 347 -18.55 -46.25 -10.42
N VAL A 348 -19.16 -47.25 -9.76
CA VAL A 348 -20.61 -47.49 -9.78
C VAL A 348 -21.36 -46.95 -8.56
N ASP A 349 -20.67 -46.61 -7.46
CA ASP A 349 -21.32 -46.03 -6.28
C ASP A 349 -21.52 -44.50 -6.42
N VAL A 350 -20.75 -43.84 -7.29
CA VAL A 350 -20.85 -42.42 -7.61
C VAL A 350 -22.03 -42.17 -8.57
N THR A 351 -23.20 -41.89 -8.00
CA THR A 351 -24.45 -41.67 -8.74
C THR A 351 -24.93 -40.21 -8.76
N THR A 352 -24.43 -39.37 -7.86
CA THR A 352 -24.69 -37.92 -7.80
C THR A 352 -23.41 -37.17 -7.43
N ILE A 353 -23.10 -36.08 -8.11
CA ILE A 353 -22.02 -35.14 -7.77
C ILE A 353 -22.63 -33.75 -7.65
N ASP A 354 -22.49 -33.12 -6.49
CA ASP A 354 -22.89 -31.73 -6.22
C ASP A 354 -21.68 -30.93 -5.72
N VAL A 355 -21.13 -30.13 -6.63
CA VAL A 355 -19.97 -29.27 -6.44
C VAL A 355 -20.29 -27.82 -6.82
N HIS A 356 -21.53 -27.40 -6.63
CA HIS A 356 -21.94 -26.00 -6.80
C HIS A 356 -21.16 -25.07 -5.86
N LEU A 357 -20.72 -23.90 -6.37
CA LEU A 357 -19.99 -22.87 -5.61
C LEU A 357 -18.73 -23.42 -4.89
N LYS A 358 -17.78 -23.96 -5.67
CA LYS A 358 -16.52 -24.55 -5.17
C LYS A 358 -15.23 -23.95 -5.76
N ASN A 359 -15.32 -23.01 -6.71
CA ASN A 359 -14.18 -22.52 -7.51
C ASN A 359 -13.41 -23.67 -8.21
N ILE A 360 -14.14 -24.67 -8.70
CA ILE A 360 -13.55 -25.74 -9.53
C ILE A 360 -13.28 -25.21 -10.93
N THR A 361 -12.09 -25.50 -11.44
CA THR A 361 -11.61 -25.13 -12.79
C THR A 361 -11.79 -26.26 -13.80
N SER A 362 -11.79 -27.52 -13.36
CA SER A 362 -11.91 -28.68 -14.24
C SER A 362 -12.65 -29.85 -13.59
N LEU A 363 -13.49 -30.53 -14.39
CA LEU A 363 -14.13 -31.80 -14.04
C LEU A 363 -13.55 -32.99 -14.82
N LYS A 364 -12.28 -32.91 -15.25
CA LYS A 364 -11.57 -34.06 -15.82
C LYS A 364 -11.69 -35.29 -14.88
N GLY A 365 -11.98 -36.45 -15.45
CA GLY A 365 -12.24 -37.69 -14.71
C GLY A 365 -13.73 -37.96 -14.45
N ILE A 366 -14.63 -37.01 -14.72
CA ILE A 366 -16.08 -37.21 -14.64
C ILE A 366 -16.56 -38.38 -15.51
N GLU A 367 -15.85 -38.66 -16.61
CA GLU A 367 -16.08 -39.76 -17.53
C GLU A 367 -15.88 -41.16 -16.92
N LEU A 368 -15.19 -41.24 -15.78
CA LEU A 368 -14.93 -42.48 -15.02
C LEU A 368 -16.13 -42.93 -14.17
N PHE A 369 -17.22 -42.14 -14.15
CA PHE A 369 -18.46 -42.43 -13.42
C PHE A 369 -19.63 -42.70 -14.38
N PRO A 370 -19.68 -43.89 -15.03
CA PRO A 370 -20.70 -44.22 -16.03
C PRO A 370 -22.13 -44.29 -15.44
N ASP A 371 -22.23 -44.45 -14.12
CA ASP A 371 -23.48 -44.57 -13.37
C ASP A 371 -24.00 -43.26 -12.78
N LEU A 372 -23.28 -42.14 -13.03
CA LEU A 372 -23.69 -40.80 -12.66
C LEU A 372 -25.05 -40.42 -13.29
N LYS A 373 -26.00 -40.04 -12.44
CA LYS A 373 -27.36 -39.59 -12.80
C LYS A 373 -27.56 -38.10 -12.62
N GLU A 374 -26.87 -37.48 -11.68
CA GLU A 374 -27.01 -36.04 -11.39
C GLU A 374 -25.64 -35.38 -11.23
N LEU A 375 -25.41 -34.32 -11.99
CA LEU A 375 -24.23 -33.47 -11.89
C LEU A 375 -24.66 -32.02 -11.68
N ARG A 376 -24.30 -31.45 -10.52
CA ARG A 376 -24.42 -30.03 -10.24
C ARG A 376 -23.03 -29.42 -10.09
N CYS A 377 -22.65 -28.60 -11.05
CA CYS A 377 -21.34 -27.96 -11.16
C CYS A 377 -21.44 -26.46 -11.47
N GLY A 378 -22.62 -25.86 -11.33
CA GLY A 378 -22.83 -24.44 -11.58
C GLY A 378 -22.06 -23.51 -10.63
N SER A 379 -21.89 -22.25 -11.01
CA SER A 379 -21.16 -21.22 -10.26
C SER A 379 -19.73 -21.65 -9.89
N ASN A 380 -18.96 -22.00 -10.91
CA ASN A 380 -17.56 -22.41 -10.83
C ASN A 380 -16.76 -21.74 -11.98
N GLU A 381 -15.51 -22.16 -12.19
CA GLU A 381 -14.58 -21.59 -13.17
C GLU A 381 -14.32 -22.57 -14.35
N ILE A 382 -15.31 -23.40 -14.69
CA ILE A 382 -15.16 -24.49 -15.67
C ILE A 382 -15.23 -23.94 -17.10
N GLU A 383 -14.16 -24.13 -17.89
CA GLU A 383 -14.10 -23.75 -19.31
C GLU A 383 -14.58 -24.86 -20.27
N GLU A 384 -14.33 -26.13 -19.93
CA GLU A 384 -14.69 -27.30 -20.74
C GLU A 384 -15.43 -28.37 -19.91
N LEU A 385 -16.46 -28.99 -20.50
CA LEU A 385 -17.25 -30.04 -19.85
C LEU A 385 -17.64 -31.15 -20.85
N ASP A 386 -16.94 -32.29 -20.79
CA ASP A 386 -17.31 -33.52 -21.51
C ASP A 386 -18.08 -34.47 -20.58
N VAL A 387 -19.39 -34.62 -20.82
CA VAL A 387 -20.26 -35.60 -20.14
C VAL A 387 -20.62 -36.78 -21.06
N SER A 388 -19.94 -36.95 -22.20
CA SER A 388 -20.33 -37.88 -23.28
C SER A 388 -20.29 -39.37 -22.89
N LYS A 389 -19.63 -39.71 -21.77
CA LYS A 389 -19.58 -41.06 -21.18
C LYS A 389 -20.61 -41.29 -20.07
N ASN A 390 -21.16 -40.24 -19.47
CA ASN A 390 -22.17 -40.33 -18.41
C ASN A 390 -23.56 -40.60 -19.03
N LEU A 391 -23.71 -41.76 -19.66
CA LEU A 391 -24.92 -42.15 -20.42
C LEU A 391 -26.16 -42.34 -19.54
N LYS A 392 -25.99 -42.43 -18.22
CA LYS A 392 -27.09 -42.48 -17.24
C LYS A 392 -27.50 -41.10 -16.69
N LEU A 393 -26.87 -40.01 -17.13
CA LEU A 393 -27.13 -38.65 -16.64
C LEU A 393 -28.56 -38.19 -16.96
N GLU A 394 -29.31 -37.87 -15.92
CA GLU A 394 -30.73 -37.46 -15.89
C GLU A 394 -30.88 -35.96 -15.58
N VAL A 395 -29.97 -35.40 -14.76
CA VAL A 395 -29.94 -33.98 -14.35
C VAL A 395 -28.54 -33.39 -14.54
N LEU A 396 -28.45 -32.22 -15.19
CA LEU A 396 -27.23 -31.42 -15.34
C LEU A 396 -27.47 -29.96 -14.96
N MET A 397 -26.80 -29.45 -13.93
CA MET A 397 -26.82 -28.03 -13.54
C MET A 397 -25.41 -27.45 -13.64
N CYS A 398 -25.09 -26.85 -14.78
CA CYS A 398 -23.77 -26.30 -15.16
C CYS A 398 -23.79 -24.78 -15.40
N GLY A 399 -24.85 -24.08 -15.01
CA GLY A 399 -24.98 -22.64 -15.18
C GLY A 399 -23.92 -21.81 -14.41
N ALA A 400 -23.64 -20.59 -14.84
CA ALA A 400 -22.62 -19.70 -14.28
C ALA A 400 -21.20 -20.31 -14.25
N ASN A 401 -20.74 -20.77 -15.41
CA ASN A 401 -19.37 -21.21 -15.67
C ASN A 401 -18.77 -20.41 -16.83
N TYR A 402 -17.70 -20.91 -17.45
CA TYR A 402 -17.02 -20.31 -18.60
C TYR A 402 -17.14 -21.16 -19.87
N LEU A 403 -18.16 -22.04 -19.94
CA LEU A 403 -18.36 -22.94 -21.08
C LEU A 403 -18.65 -22.17 -22.38
N GLU A 404 -17.82 -22.38 -23.40
CA GLU A 404 -18.02 -21.85 -24.76
C GLU A 404 -18.76 -22.85 -25.68
N SER A 405 -18.69 -24.15 -25.37
CA SER A 405 -19.45 -25.22 -26.03
C SER A 405 -19.97 -26.25 -25.03
N LEU A 406 -21.04 -26.97 -25.37
CA LEU A 406 -21.61 -28.03 -24.53
C LEU A 406 -22.38 -29.06 -25.38
N ASN A 407 -21.76 -30.22 -25.62
CA ASN A 407 -22.32 -31.28 -26.46
C ASN A 407 -23.04 -32.36 -25.61
N LEU A 408 -24.37 -32.40 -25.67
CA LEU A 408 -25.21 -33.30 -24.88
C LEU A 408 -25.83 -34.45 -25.71
N ARG A 409 -25.37 -34.67 -26.95
CA ARG A 409 -26.02 -35.60 -27.91
C ARG A 409 -26.06 -37.07 -27.47
N ASN A 410 -25.16 -37.48 -26.58
CA ASN A 410 -25.10 -38.84 -26.04
C ASN A 410 -25.98 -39.03 -24.79
N ASN A 411 -26.30 -37.95 -24.08
CA ASN A 411 -26.93 -37.97 -22.76
C ASN A 411 -28.47 -38.03 -22.86
N LYS A 412 -28.97 -39.07 -23.54
CA LYS A 412 -30.39 -39.25 -23.92
C LYS A 412 -31.37 -39.42 -22.75
N LYS A 413 -30.88 -39.43 -21.51
CA LYS A 413 -31.70 -39.49 -20.29
C LYS A 413 -31.93 -38.14 -19.62
N LEU A 414 -31.27 -37.07 -20.08
CA LEU A 414 -31.42 -35.74 -19.52
C LEU A 414 -32.87 -35.26 -19.65
N TRP A 415 -33.51 -35.03 -18.51
CA TRP A 415 -34.83 -34.38 -18.41
C TRP A 415 -34.74 -32.99 -17.75
N CYS A 416 -33.63 -32.69 -17.09
CA CYS A 416 -33.34 -31.37 -16.51
C CYS A 416 -31.94 -30.91 -16.92
N VAL A 417 -31.85 -29.74 -17.55
CA VAL A 417 -30.59 -29.08 -17.91
C VAL A 417 -30.67 -27.59 -17.57
N ASP A 418 -29.77 -27.12 -16.72
CA ASP A 418 -29.44 -25.70 -16.58
C ASP A 418 -28.01 -25.45 -17.08
N CYS A 419 -27.88 -24.53 -18.02
CA CYS A 419 -26.60 -24.05 -18.55
C CYS A 419 -26.55 -22.51 -18.69
N CYS A 420 -27.43 -21.78 -17.98
CA CYS A 420 -27.49 -20.31 -18.05
C CYS A 420 -26.18 -19.63 -17.60
N TYR A 421 -25.97 -18.35 -17.92
CA TYR A 421 -24.74 -17.59 -17.58
C TYR A 421 -23.39 -18.21 -18.02
N ASN A 422 -23.39 -19.08 -19.04
CA ASN A 422 -22.20 -19.48 -19.79
C ASN A 422 -22.03 -18.62 -21.06
N TYR A 423 -21.00 -18.91 -21.87
CA TYR A 423 -20.72 -18.24 -23.17
C TYR A 423 -21.13 -19.10 -24.38
N LEU A 424 -22.01 -20.08 -24.17
CA LEU A 424 -22.49 -21.00 -25.20
C LEU A 424 -23.04 -20.24 -26.40
N GLY A 425 -22.55 -20.58 -27.59
CA GLY A 425 -22.95 -19.96 -28.86
C GLY A 425 -24.34 -20.39 -29.35
N LYS A 426 -24.50 -20.56 -30.67
CA LYS A 426 -25.74 -21.06 -31.29
C LYS A 426 -25.96 -22.57 -31.10
N GLU A 427 -25.60 -23.12 -29.94
CA GLU A 427 -25.81 -24.55 -29.66
C GLU A 427 -27.30 -24.87 -29.67
N ASN A 428 -27.69 -25.84 -30.49
CA ASN A 428 -29.08 -26.17 -30.72
C ASN A 428 -29.49 -27.39 -29.89
N PHE A 429 -30.00 -27.16 -28.67
CA PHE A 429 -30.50 -28.21 -27.78
C PHE A 429 -31.84 -28.84 -28.21
N SER A 430 -32.41 -28.51 -29.39
CA SER A 430 -33.70 -29.05 -29.87
C SER A 430 -33.72 -30.57 -30.11
N TYR A 431 -32.62 -31.29 -29.86
CA TYR A 431 -32.53 -32.75 -29.92
C TYR A 431 -32.79 -33.42 -28.55
N LEU A 432 -32.97 -32.63 -27.48
CA LEU A 432 -33.29 -33.11 -26.14
C LEU A 432 -34.79 -32.88 -25.87
N ASP A 433 -35.48 -33.90 -25.34
CA ASP A 433 -36.92 -33.88 -25.04
C ASP A 433 -37.15 -33.31 -23.62
N ILE A 434 -36.84 -32.02 -23.44
CA ILE A 434 -36.77 -31.37 -22.12
C ILE A 434 -38.02 -30.49 -21.88
N ALA A 435 -38.86 -30.89 -20.93
CA ALA A 435 -40.05 -30.13 -20.53
C ALA A 435 -39.75 -28.89 -19.64
N SER A 436 -38.51 -28.71 -19.19
CA SER A 436 -38.10 -27.67 -18.25
C SER A 436 -36.75 -27.03 -18.60
N PHE A 437 -36.57 -26.58 -19.84
CA PHE A 437 -35.53 -25.58 -20.13
C PHE A 437 -35.95 -24.28 -19.43
N THR A 438 -35.33 -23.95 -18.29
CA THR A 438 -35.60 -22.70 -17.54
C THR A 438 -34.96 -21.51 -18.24
N ASN A 439 -35.43 -21.22 -19.46
CA ASN A 439 -35.21 -19.96 -20.16
C ASN A 439 -36.19 -18.88 -19.63
N ASP A 440 -36.37 -18.84 -18.30
CA ASP A 440 -37.22 -17.84 -17.66
C ASP A 440 -36.52 -16.47 -17.70
N HIS A 441 -37.31 -15.42 -17.83
CA HIS A 441 -36.87 -14.22 -18.54
C HIS A 441 -36.04 -13.23 -17.69
N GLN A 442 -35.24 -12.42 -18.40
CA GLN A 442 -34.64 -11.14 -17.95
C GLN A 442 -33.31 -11.14 -17.16
N LYS A 443 -32.40 -12.10 -17.36
CA LYS A 443 -30.96 -11.83 -17.17
C LYS A 443 -30.17 -12.33 -18.36
N MET A 444 -29.34 -11.46 -18.94
CA MET A 444 -28.61 -11.78 -20.16
C MET A 444 -27.54 -12.86 -19.90
N PRO A 445 -27.22 -13.71 -20.90
CA PRO A 445 -25.96 -14.45 -20.86
C PRO A 445 -24.78 -13.48 -20.72
N ARG A 446 -23.64 -13.96 -20.20
CA ARG A 446 -22.39 -13.19 -20.31
C ARG A 446 -22.10 -13.05 -21.82
N GLY A 447 -22.29 -11.86 -22.36
CA GLY A 447 -22.33 -11.67 -23.81
C GLY A 447 -20.98 -11.95 -24.47
N LYS A 448 -20.99 -12.62 -25.63
CA LYS A 448 -19.91 -12.44 -26.61
C LYS A 448 -20.12 -11.09 -27.33
N VAL A 449 -19.05 -10.33 -27.55
CA VAL A 449 -19.03 -9.09 -28.33
C VAL A 449 -18.54 -9.36 -29.75
N GLN A 450 -19.24 -8.82 -30.74
CA GLN A 450 -19.01 -9.07 -32.17
C GLN A 450 -18.04 -8.04 -32.76
N PHE A 451 -16.91 -8.50 -33.30
CA PHE A 451 -15.82 -7.67 -33.86
C PHE A 451 -16.11 -7.24 -35.31
N THR A 452 -17.22 -6.54 -35.51
CA THR A 452 -17.65 -6.04 -36.82
C THR A 452 -17.33 -4.56 -37.02
N GLU A 453 -17.14 -4.12 -38.27
CA GLU A 453 -16.96 -2.70 -38.64
C GLU A 453 -18.08 -1.78 -38.10
N LYS A 454 -19.31 -2.31 -37.95
CA LYS A 454 -20.42 -1.57 -37.35
C LYS A 454 -20.17 -1.24 -35.87
N ASN A 455 -19.58 -2.17 -35.13
CA ASN A 455 -19.34 -2.05 -33.69
C ASN A 455 -18.01 -1.35 -33.41
N PHE A 456 -16.96 -1.72 -34.14
CA PHE A 456 -15.60 -1.21 -34.05
C PHE A 456 -15.17 -0.72 -35.45
N PRO A 457 -15.42 0.56 -35.80
CA PRO A 457 -15.19 1.04 -37.16
C PRO A 457 -13.71 1.12 -37.55
N ASP A 458 -12.86 1.52 -36.61
CA ASP A 458 -11.41 1.56 -36.81
C ASP A 458 -10.87 0.14 -37.07
N GLU A 459 -10.24 -0.04 -38.22
CA GLU A 459 -9.76 -1.34 -38.68
C GLU A 459 -8.63 -1.87 -37.80
N THR A 460 -7.71 -1.00 -37.37
CA THR A 460 -6.58 -1.38 -36.52
C THR A 460 -7.08 -1.85 -35.16
N PHE A 461 -8.00 -1.12 -34.53
CA PHE A 461 -8.60 -1.53 -33.26
C PHE A 461 -9.38 -2.85 -33.38
N ARG A 462 -10.19 -3.00 -34.43
CA ARG A 462 -10.99 -4.22 -34.68
C ARG A 462 -10.10 -5.45 -34.93
N ASN A 463 -9.02 -5.28 -35.69
CA ASN A 463 -8.06 -6.35 -35.95
C ASN A 463 -7.32 -6.76 -34.66
N TYR A 464 -6.88 -5.79 -33.83
CA TYR A 464 -6.31 -6.07 -32.51
C TYR A 464 -7.26 -6.93 -31.65
N LEU A 465 -8.54 -6.56 -31.56
CA LEU A 465 -9.52 -7.30 -30.78
C LEU A 465 -9.72 -8.73 -31.31
N THR A 466 -9.76 -8.88 -32.64
CA THR A 466 -9.88 -10.18 -33.30
C THR A 466 -8.66 -11.06 -33.01
N ASP A 467 -7.45 -10.61 -33.32
CA ASP A 467 -6.22 -11.40 -33.15
C ASP A 467 -5.95 -11.74 -31.67
N THR A 468 -6.34 -10.84 -30.74
CA THR A 468 -6.11 -11.01 -29.31
C THR A 468 -7.15 -11.90 -28.64
N PHE A 469 -8.43 -11.79 -28.97
CA PHE A 469 -9.53 -12.42 -28.19
C PHE A 469 -10.39 -13.43 -28.97
N ASP A 470 -10.44 -13.40 -30.31
CA ASP A 470 -11.19 -14.36 -31.14
C ASP A 470 -10.35 -15.61 -31.42
N LYS A 471 -10.29 -16.54 -30.45
CA LYS A 471 -9.47 -17.77 -30.53
C LYS A 471 -10.09 -18.86 -31.39
N ASP A 472 -11.42 -18.95 -31.41
CA ASP A 472 -12.21 -19.89 -32.22
C ASP A 472 -12.45 -19.41 -33.66
N LYS A 473 -12.15 -18.12 -33.95
CA LYS A 473 -12.31 -17.47 -35.26
C LYS A 473 -13.77 -17.39 -35.71
N ASP A 474 -14.67 -17.19 -34.76
CA ASP A 474 -16.11 -17.07 -34.99
C ASP A 474 -16.58 -15.60 -35.15
N GLY A 475 -15.65 -14.63 -35.05
CA GLY A 475 -15.88 -13.19 -35.21
C GLY A 475 -16.31 -12.48 -33.92
N GLN A 476 -16.24 -13.15 -32.77
CA GLN A 476 -16.70 -12.61 -31.49
C GLN A 476 -15.96 -13.23 -30.29
N ALA A 477 -15.82 -12.48 -29.20
CA ALA A 477 -15.20 -13.01 -27.98
C ALA A 477 -16.04 -12.72 -26.73
N ALA A 478 -15.90 -13.58 -25.71
CA ALA A 478 -16.53 -13.38 -24.41
C ALA A 478 -16.09 -12.04 -23.79
N ILE A 479 -17.04 -11.14 -23.47
CA ILE A 479 -16.70 -9.78 -22.97
C ILE A 479 -15.84 -9.83 -21.70
N ALA A 480 -16.13 -10.76 -20.79
CA ALA A 480 -15.35 -10.93 -19.55
C ALA A 480 -13.94 -11.54 -19.76
N LYS A 481 -13.59 -11.99 -20.97
CA LYS A 481 -12.18 -12.31 -21.33
C LYS A 481 -11.41 -11.07 -21.83
N ILE A 482 -12.05 -9.90 -21.89
CA ILE A 482 -11.49 -8.62 -22.37
C ILE A 482 -11.38 -7.64 -21.19
N GLU A 483 -10.62 -8.02 -20.17
CA GLU A 483 -10.38 -7.18 -18.98
C GLU A 483 -9.35 -6.06 -19.25
N TYR A 484 -8.43 -6.27 -20.19
CA TYR A 484 -7.36 -5.32 -20.52
C TYR A 484 -7.19 -5.17 -22.03
N VAL A 485 -7.10 -3.93 -22.52
CA VAL A 485 -6.87 -3.60 -23.94
C VAL A 485 -5.61 -2.76 -24.06
N TYR A 486 -4.66 -3.23 -24.87
CA TYR A 486 -3.34 -2.63 -25.09
C TYR A 486 -3.17 -2.26 -26.56
N VAL A 487 -3.42 -0.99 -26.88
CA VAL A 487 -3.46 -0.47 -28.25
C VAL A 487 -2.65 0.83 -28.41
N ASN A 488 -1.55 0.94 -27.66
CA ASN A 488 -0.63 2.09 -27.74
C ASN A 488 0.11 2.12 -29.09
N ASP A 489 0.43 3.32 -29.59
CA ASP A 489 1.25 3.54 -30.80
C ASP A 489 0.73 2.87 -32.08
N MET A 490 -0.57 2.57 -32.15
CA MET A 490 -1.17 1.81 -33.27
C MET A 490 -1.69 2.69 -34.42
N GLY A 491 -1.71 4.02 -34.26
CA GLY A 491 -2.30 4.94 -35.23
C GLY A 491 -3.83 4.85 -35.31
N ILE A 492 -4.47 4.45 -34.21
CA ILE A 492 -5.93 4.35 -34.09
C ILE A 492 -6.52 5.76 -34.05
N THR A 493 -7.60 5.95 -34.80
CA THR A 493 -8.31 7.25 -34.92
C THR A 493 -9.62 7.28 -34.13
N SER A 494 -10.18 6.12 -33.78
CA SER A 494 -11.37 6.03 -32.94
C SER A 494 -11.46 4.70 -32.18
N LEU A 495 -11.64 4.77 -30.87
CA LEU A 495 -11.99 3.60 -30.03
C LEU A 495 -13.51 3.37 -29.93
N LYS A 496 -14.31 3.91 -30.84
CA LYS A 496 -15.76 3.65 -30.87
C LYS A 496 -16.03 2.14 -30.92
N GLY A 497 -16.85 1.66 -29.99
CA GLY A 497 -17.06 0.24 -29.70
C GLY A 497 -16.47 -0.18 -28.35
N VAL A 498 -15.52 0.56 -27.78
CA VAL A 498 -14.95 0.28 -26.44
C VAL A 498 -16.02 0.31 -25.35
N GLU A 499 -17.11 1.07 -25.54
CA GLU A 499 -18.26 1.10 -24.64
C GLU A 499 -19.05 -0.23 -24.58
N LEU A 500 -18.79 -1.17 -25.52
CA LEU A 500 -19.32 -2.53 -25.51
C LEU A 500 -18.49 -3.48 -24.63
N LEU A 501 -17.26 -3.07 -24.25
CA LEU A 501 -16.32 -3.82 -23.41
C LEU A 501 -16.52 -3.44 -21.94
N TRP A 502 -17.74 -3.59 -21.42
CA TRP A 502 -18.13 -3.04 -20.11
C TRP A 502 -17.46 -3.71 -18.89
N GLU A 503 -16.86 -4.89 -19.06
CA GLU A 503 -16.01 -5.57 -18.07
C GLU A 503 -14.52 -5.13 -18.12
N LEU A 504 -14.18 -4.08 -18.87
CA LEU A 504 -12.79 -3.61 -18.99
C LEU A 504 -12.30 -2.97 -17.67
N HIS A 505 -11.19 -3.50 -17.15
CA HIS A 505 -10.45 -3.01 -15.98
C HIS A 505 -9.29 -2.08 -16.37
N GLY A 506 -8.64 -2.30 -17.52
CA GLY A 506 -7.55 -1.46 -18.00
C GLY A 506 -7.61 -1.12 -19.49
N LEU A 507 -7.46 0.16 -19.82
CA LEU A 507 -7.36 0.65 -21.20
C LEU A 507 -6.05 1.42 -21.39
N TYR A 508 -5.23 0.97 -22.33
CA TYR A 508 -3.98 1.60 -22.71
C TYR A 508 -4.05 1.93 -24.21
N CYS A 509 -4.16 3.22 -24.53
CA CYS A 509 -4.27 3.76 -25.88
C CYS A 509 -3.41 5.02 -26.09
N ASP A 510 -2.26 5.09 -25.43
CA ASP A 510 -1.22 6.11 -25.61
C ASP A 510 -0.74 6.21 -27.07
N GLY A 511 -0.25 7.37 -27.51
CA GLY A 511 0.41 7.52 -28.81
C GLY A 511 -0.49 7.29 -30.03
N ASN A 512 -1.74 7.76 -29.98
CA ASN A 512 -2.74 7.58 -31.04
C ASN A 512 -3.31 8.93 -31.54
N ASP A 513 -4.25 8.88 -32.49
CA ASP A 513 -4.87 10.05 -33.11
C ASP A 513 -6.30 10.32 -32.57
N LEU A 514 -6.60 9.90 -31.33
CA LEU A 514 -7.94 9.99 -30.74
C LEU A 514 -8.34 11.44 -30.45
N GLN A 515 -9.47 11.87 -30.99
CA GLN A 515 -10.11 13.17 -30.72
C GLN A 515 -11.24 13.09 -29.67
N ASP A 516 -11.78 11.89 -29.45
CA ASP A 516 -12.84 11.57 -28.48
C ASP A 516 -12.56 10.20 -27.85
N LEU A 517 -12.92 10.04 -26.58
CA LEU A 517 -12.83 8.78 -25.84
C LEU A 517 -14.06 8.55 -24.95
N ASN A 518 -15.10 7.93 -25.51
CA ASN A 518 -16.29 7.52 -24.76
C ASN A 518 -16.09 6.20 -23.99
N ILE A 519 -15.65 6.30 -22.74
CA ILE A 519 -15.53 5.18 -21.78
C ILE A 519 -16.65 5.13 -20.73
N SER A 520 -17.79 5.76 -21.01
CA SER A 520 -18.90 5.95 -20.06
C SER A 520 -19.61 4.67 -19.62
N LYS A 521 -19.33 3.53 -20.27
CA LYS A 521 -19.87 2.19 -19.94
C LYS A 521 -18.86 1.26 -19.30
N ASN A 522 -17.57 1.60 -19.32
CA ASN A 522 -16.49 0.82 -18.72
C ASN A 522 -16.42 1.16 -17.21
N THR A 523 -17.50 0.87 -16.47
CA THR A 523 -17.64 1.23 -15.05
C THR A 523 -16.70 0.46 -14.13
N ASN A 524 -16.12 -0.64 -14.65
CA ASN A 524 -15.10 -1.43 -13.96
C ASN A 524 -13.66 -0.92 -14.17
N LEU A 525 -13.46 0.15 -14.95
CA LEU A 525 -12.13 0.67 -15.29
C LEU A 525 -11.37 1.20 -14.05
N GLU A 526 -10.23 0.59 -13.78
CA GLU A 526 -9.27 0.92 -12.71
C GLU A 526 -8.03 1.63 -13.25
N TYR A 527 -7.64 1.36 -14.50
CA TYR A 527 -6.47 1.93 -15.16
C TYR A 527 -6.85 2.55 -16.51
N LEU A 528 -6.55 3.84 -16.69
CA LEU A 528 -6.64 4.52 -17.98
C LEU A 528 -5.31 5.18 -18.31
N GLU A 529 -4.75 4.80 -19.46
CA GLU A 529 -3.63 5.45 -20.13
C GLU A 529 -4.10 5.87 -21.53
N CYS A 530 -4.27 7.18 -21.73
CA CYS A 530 -4.68 7.80 -22.98
C CYS A 530 -3.85 9.06 -23.27
N SER A 531 -2.60 9.07 -22.84
CA SER A 531 -1.66 10.16 -23.12
C SER A 531 -1.32 10.26 -24.62
N ASN A 532 -0.61 11.30 -25.06
CA ASN A 532 -0.16 11.50 -26.46
C ASN A 532 -1.29 11.28 -27.48
N ASN A 533 -2.38 12.03 -27.34
CA ASN A 533 -3.57 11.99 -28.19
C ASN A 533 -4.07 13.42 -28.47
N LYS A 534 -5.26 13.57 -29.06
CA LYS A 534 -5.88 14.86 -29.43
C LYS A 534 -7.19 15.12 -28.69
N LEU A 535 -7.30 14.60 -27.46
CA LEU A 535 -8.50 14.73 -26.64
C LEU A 535 -8.62 16.18 -26.13
N THR A 536 -9.74 16.83 -26.46
CA THR A 536 -10.07 18.19 -25.96
C THR A 536 -10.91 18.15 -24.68
N SER A 537 -11.52 17.00 -24.38
CA SER A 537 -12.25 16.71 -23.15
C SER A 537 -12.20 15.21 -22.82
N LEU A 538 -12.34 14.86 -21.54
CA LEU A 538 -12.38 13.47 -21.07
C LEU A 538 -13.42 13.35 -19.93
N ASN A 539 -14.46 12.52 -20.14
CA ASN A 539 -15.55 12.35 -19.17
C ASN A 539 -15.35 11.08 -18.34
N LEU A 540 -15.08 11.25 -17.04
CA LEU A 540 -14.73 10.18 -16.09
C LEU A 540 -15.81 9.93 -15.02
N ALA A 541 -16.99 10.56 -15.13
CA ALA A 541 -18.01 10.56 -14.08
C ALA A 541 -18.53 9.16 -13.68
N ASN A 542 -18.47 8.20 -14.61
CA ASN A 542 -18.92 6.82 -14.39
C ASN A 542 -17.77 5.87 -13.98
N ASN A 543 -16.51 6.26 -14.18
CA ASN A 543 -15.33 5.41 -13.96
C ASN A 543 -14.86 5.52 -12.50
N LYS A 544 -15.77 5.25 -11.56
CA LYS A 544 -15.58 5.49 -10.11
C LYS A 544 -14.53 4.60 -9.46
N LYS A 545 -14.15 3.50 -10.12
CA LYS A 545 -13.08 2.59 -9.70
C LYS A 545 -11.67 3.05 -10.10
N LEU A 546 -11.53 4.14 -10.86
CA LEU A 546 -10.24 4.55 -11.41
C LEU A 546 -9.19 4.83 -10.32
N ILE A 547 -8.12 4.04 -10.34
CA ILE A 547 -6.95 4.12 -9.44
C ILE A 547 -5.82 4.91 -10.12
N THR A 548 -5.62 4.68 -11.42
CA THR A 548 -4.59 5.35 -12.23
C THR A 548 -5.23 6.06 -13.41
N LEU A 549 -4.97 7.36 -13.54
CA LEU A 549 -5.25 8.14 -14.74
C LEU A 549 -3.96 8.71 -15.30
N ARG A 550 -3.74 8.48 -16.58
CA ARG A 550 -2.69 9.11 -17.37
C ARG A 550 -3.30 9.61 -18.68
N CYS A 551 -3.29 10.93 -18.84
CA CYS A 551 -3.87 11.66 -19.96
C CYS A 551 -3.01 12.88 -20.29
N SER A 552 -1.68 12.72 -20.18
CA SER A 552 -0.71 13.75 -20.53
C SER A 552 -0.71 14.01 -22.04
N ASP A 553 -0.09 15.10 -22.50
CA ASP A 553 0.18 15.32 -23.92
C ASP A 553 -1.11 15.25 -24.77
N ASN A 554 -2.08 16.08 -24.38
CA ASN A 554 -3.41 16.17 -24.98
C ASN A 554 -3.85 17.66 -25.04
N GLU A 555 -5.07 17.93 -25.50
CA GLU A 555 -5.62 19.28 -25.64
C GLU A 555 -6.69 19.59 -24.56
N LEU A 556 -6.67 18.90 -23.42
CA LEU A 556 -7.74 18.98 -22.41
C LEU A 556 -7.85 20.39 -21.83
N THR A 557 -9.03 20.99 -21.95
CA THR A 557 -9.34 22.33 -21.39
C THR A 557 -9.90 22.30 -19.96
N GLY A 558 -10.17 21.10 -19.43
CA GLY A 558 -10.63 20.87 -18.07
C GLY A 558 -10.73 19.37 -17.78
N LEU A 559 -10.63 19.00 -16.50
CA LEU A 559 -10.62 17.62 -16.05
C LEU A 559 -11.37 17.49 -14.71
N ASP A 560 -12.59 16.94 -14.75
CA ASP A 560 -13.38 16.69 -13.54
C ASP A 560 -13.07 15.30 -12.96
N LEU A 561 -12.46 15.30 -11.78
CA LEU A 561 -12.08 14.10 -11.01
C LEU A 561 -12.94 13.91 -9.75
N SER A 562 -14.04 14.65 -9.63
CA SER A 562 -14.89 14.69 -8.43
C SER A 562 -15.49 13.34 -8.03
N ASN A 563 -15.71 12.44 -9.01
CA ASN A 563 -16.25 11.10 -8.83
C ASN A 563 -15.18 10.01 -8.65
N ASN A 564 -13.92 10.29 -8.97
CA ASN A 564 -12.82 9.31 -8.99
C ASN A 564 -12.10 9.31 -7.64
N THR A 565 -12.85 9.01 -6.57
CA THR A 565 -12.38 9.15 -5.17
C THR A 565 -11.25 8.19 -4.80
N LEU A 566 -11.11 7.07 -5.52
CA LEU A 566 -10.08 6.04 -5.33
C LEU A 566 -8.76 6.33 -6.08
N LEU A 567 -8.67 7.47 -6.78
CA LEU A 567 -7.51 7.82 -7.61
C LEU A 567 -6.24 8.01 -6.77
N GLN A 568 -5.21 7.22 -7.09
CA GLN A 568 -3.90 7.19 -6.43
C GLN A 568 -2.80 7.83 -7.30
N THR A 569 -2.91 7.75 -8.63
CA THR A 569 -1.95 8.32 -9.57
C THR A 569 -2.67 9.15 -10.64
N LEU A 570 -2.23 10.39 -10.83
CA LEU A 570 -2.73 11.31 -11.85
C LEU A 570 -1.56 11.93 -12.62
N TYR A 571 -1.39 11.58 -13.89
CA TYR A 571 -0.52 12.30 -14.82
C TYR A 571 -1.37 12.98 -15.91
N CYS A 572 -1.29 14.30 -15.99
CA CYS A 572 -2.08 15.14 -16.89
C CYS A 572 -1.26 16.32 -17.45
N MET A 573 0.07 16.21 -17.44
CA MET A 573 1.00 17.25 -17.93
C MET A 573 0.83 17.54 -19.43
N HIS A 574 1.28 18.72 -19.88
CA HIS A 574 1.10 19.20 -21.26
C HIS A 574 -0.38 19.18 -21.69
N ASN A 575 -1.20 20.02 -21.04
CA ASN A 575 -2.64 20.20 -21.31
C ASN A 575 -3.04 21.69 -21.10
N ASN A 576 -4.29 22.04 -21.39
CA ASN A 576 -4.79 23.43 -21.31
C ASN A 576 -5.78 23.65 -20.13
N LEU A 577 -5.54 23.01 -18.99
CA LEU A 577 -6.56 22.83 -17.94
C LEU A 577 -7.03 24.14 -17.26
N THR A 578 -6.17 25.14 -17.10
CA THR A 578 -6.37 26.42 -16.36
C THR A 578 -6.71 26.32 -14.86
N SER A 579 -7.37 25.24 -14.44
CA SER A 579 -7.68 24.90 -13.05
C SER A 579 -7.74 23.38 -12.87
N LEU A 580 -7.36 22.89 -11.69
CA LEU A 580 -7.44 21.46 -11.34
C LEU A 580 -7.89 21.33 -9.89
N SER A 581 -9.03 20.66 -9.66
CA SER A 581 -9.59 20.42 -8.33
C SER A 581 -9.33 18.98 -7.90
N LEU A 582 -8.62 18.82 -6.77
CA LEU A 582 -8.23 17.52 -6.21
C LEU A 582 -8.88 17.22 -4.85
N ALA A 583 -9.96 17.95 -4.53
CA ALA A 583 -10.59 17.96 -3.20
C ALA A 583 -11.13 16.59 -2.75
N ASN A 584 -11.52 15.74 -3.71
CA ASN A 584 -12.11 14.42 -3.46
C ASN A 584 -11.08 13.26 -3.57
N ASN A 585 -9.92 13.51 -4.18
CA ASN A 585 -8.91 12.47 -4.51
C ASN A 585 -7.92 12.31 -3.35
N LYS A 586 -8.43 12.02 -2.15
CA LYS A 586 -7.66 12.01 -0.88
C LYS A 586 -6.56 10.94 -0.85
N ASP A 587 -6.72 9.90 -1.67
CA ASP A 587 -5.78 8.78 -1.76
C ASP A 587 -4.62 9.03 -2.73
N LEU A 588 -4.60 10.16 -3.44
CA LEU A 588 -3.57 10.54 -4.40
C LEU A 588 -2.17 10.53 -3.76
N ALA A 589 -1.30 9.68 -4.31
CA ALA A 589 0.08 9.47 -3.91
C ALA A 589 1.07 10.10 -4.91
N ASP A 590 0.74 10.12 -6.19
CA ASP A 590 1.60 10.62 -7.26
C ASP A 590 0.82 11.55 -8.20
N LEU A 591 1.31 12.78 -8.38
CA LEU A 591 0.69 13.81 -9.20
C LEU A 591 1.72 14.41 -10.18
N SER A 592 1.37 14.45 -11.47
CA SER A 592 2.03 15.27 -12.49
C SER A 592 1.02 16.13 -13.22
N CYS A 593 1.20 17.44 -13.14
CA CYS A 593 0.43 18.47 -13.83
C CYS A 593 1.35 19.63 -14.28
N ASN A 594 2.56 19.29 -14.75
CA ASN A 594 3.47 20.24 -15.40
C ASN A 594 2.84 20.82 -16.67
N ASP A 595 3.14 22.08 -17.01
CA ASP A 595 2.64 22.74 -18.24
C ASP A 595 1.14 22.50 -18.49
N CYS A 596 0.34 23.03 -17.56
CA CYS A 596 -1.13 22.91 -17.58
C CYS A 596 -1.85 24.27 -17.59
N GLY A 597 -1.08 25.37 -17.66
CA GLY A 597 -1.59 26.75 -17.52
C GLY A 597 -2.21 27.04 -16.14
N LEU A 598 -1.81 26.32 -15.08
CA LEU A 598 -2.39 26.46 -13.75
C LEU A 598 -1.83 27.69 -13.02
N THR A 599 -2.72 28.52 -12.48
CA THR A 599 -2.37 29.69 -11.65
C THR A 599 -2.44 29.41 -10.14
N SER A 600 -3.12 28.33 -9.74
CA SER A 600 -3.16 27.83 -8.36
C SER A 600 -3.48 26.34 -8.30
N LEU A 601 -3.02 25.68 -7.23
CA LEU A 601 -3.25 24.26 -6.95
C LEU A 601 -3.39 24.07 -5.43
N ASP A 602 -4.41 23.33 -4.98
CA ASP A 602 -4.61 22.98 -3.57
C ASP A 602 -4.44 21.47 -3.35
N VAL A 603 -3.27 21.09 -2.82
CA VAL A 603 -2.92 19.71 -2.49
C VAL A 603 -3.09 19.37 -1.01
N ARG A 604 -3.68 20.26 -0.19
CA ARG A 604 -3.64 20.15 1.28
C ARG A 604 -4.46 18.98 1.83
N VAL A 605 -5.40 18.45 1.05
CA VAL A 605 -6.18 17.25 1.39
C VAL A 605 -5.52 15.94 0.93
N ASN A 606 -4.59 16.01 -0.03
CA ASN A 606 -3.92 14.86 -0.64
C ASN A 606 -2.71 14.45 0.22
N THR A 607 -2.96 14.14 1.49
CA THR A 607 -1.92 13.90 2.51
C THR A 607 -1.08 12.65 2.24
N LYS A 608 -1.50 11.80 1.28
CA LYS A 608 -0.74 10.63 0.82
C LYS A 608 0.33 10.93 -0.22
N LEU A 609 0.37 12.15 -0.80
CA LEU A 609 1.35 12.53 -1.83
C LEU A 609 2.80 12.25 -1.40
N LYS A 610 3.50 11.51 -2.25
CA LYS A 610 4.94 11.20 -2.21
C LYS A 610 5.71 11.94 -3.30
N SER A 611 5.12 12.06 -4.50
CA SER A 611 5.72 12.80 -5.60
C SER A 611 4.71 13.81 -6.16
N LEU A 612 5.16 15.06 -6.26
CA LEU A 612 4.39 16.19 -6.80
C LEU A 612 5.22 16.88 -7.88
N TYR A 613 4.77 16.76 -9.13
CA TYR A 613 5.33 17.46 -10.27
C TYR A 613 4.32 18.50 -10.77
N CYS A 614 4.63 19.77 -10.57
CA CYS A 614 3.82 20.90 -11.02
C CYS A 614 4.70 22.08 -11.44
N GLY A 615 5.82 21.77 -12.11
CA GLY A 615 6.69 22.70 -12.82
C GLY A 615 6.00 23.36 -14.01
N GLU A 616 6.68 24.29 -14.68
CA GLU A 616 6.19 24.98 -15.90
C GLU A 616 4.74 25.49 -15.79
N ASN A 617 4.39 26.19 -14.71
CA ASN A 617 3.06 26.75 -14.45
C ASN A 617 3.14 28.22 -13.99
N GLU A 618 2.02 28.85 -13.64
CA GLU A 618 1.95 30.26 -13.25
C GLU A 618 1.83 30.48 -11.72
N PHE A 619 2.29 29.54 -10.89
CA PHE A 619 2.13 29.63 -9.43
C PHE A 619 2.98 30.75 -8.83
N ALA A 620 2.32 31.73 -8.19
CA ALA A 620 2.97 32.72 -7.32
C ALA A 620 3.31 32.17 -5.92
N LYS A 621 2.64 31.09 -5.50
CA LYS A 621 2.82 30.38 -4.23
C LYS A 621 2.28 28.94 -4.34
N ILE A 622 2.80 28.03 -3.51
CA ILE A 622 2.26 26.68 -3.32
C ILE A 622 2.30 26.33 -1.81
N ASP A 623 1.28 25.65 -1.29
CA ASP A 623 1.21 25.19 0.11
C ASP A 623 1.25 23.67 0.17
N ILE A 624 2.45 23.14 0.43
CA ILE A 624 2.71 21.70 0.59
C ILE A 624 2.83 21.28 2.06
N SER A 625 2.38 22.12 3.01
CA SER A 625 2.61 21.93 4.45
C SER A 625 1.91 20.70 5.05
N LYS A 626 0.93 20.13 4.33
CA LYS A 626 0.20 18.91 4.70
C LYS A 626 0.77 17.64 4.07
N ASN A 627 1.56 17.77 3.00
CA ASN A 627 2.10 16.67 2.22
C ASN A 627 3.43 16.21 2.85
N THR A 628 3.37 15.81 4.12
CA THR A 628 4.53 15.43 4.95
C THR A 628 5.19 14.13 4.51
N LEU A 629 4.55 13.41 3.58
CA LEU A 629 5.07 12.20 2.95
C LEU A 629 5.89 12.47 1.68
N LEU A 630 5.94 13.71 1.16
CA LEU A 630 6.69 14.04 -0.05
C LEU A 630 8.16 13.64 0.04
N GLU A 631 8.59 12.87 -0.95
CA GLU A 631 9.96 12.44 -1.22
C GLU A 631 10.52 13.15 -2.47
N GLU A 632 9.65 13.54 -3.41
CA GLU A 632 10.01 14.25 -4.64
C GLU A 632 9.08 15.46 -4.85
N LEU A 633 9.67 16.60 -5.22
CA LEU A 633 8.95 17.84 -5.51
C LEU A 633 9.56 18.49 -6.75
N ASP A 634 8.71 18.80 -7.72
CA ASP A 634 9.02 19.68 -8.83
C ASP A 634 8.03 20.86 -8.86
N VAL A 635 8.61 22.05 -8.75
CA VAL A 635 7.95 23.36 -8.81
C VAL A 635 8.80 24.31 -9.65
N ASP A 636 9.55 23.79 -10.62
CA ASP A 636 10.39 24.59 -11.51
C ASP A 636 9.58 25.59 -12.37
N ASN A 637 10.26 26.52 -13.03
CA ASN A 637 9.70 27.39 -14.09
C ASN A 637 8.33 28.01 -13.74
N ASN A 638 8.24 28.53 -12.51
CA ASN A 638 7.03 29.11 -11.92
C ASN A 638 7.32 30.55 -11.45
N SER A 639 6.34 31.22 -10.84
CA SER A 639 6.49 32.58 -10.29
C SER A 639 6.68 32.62 -8.76
N LEU A 640 7.21 31.55 -8.15
CA LEU A 640 7.33 31.45 -6.69
C LEU A 640 8.32 32.48 -6.14
N THR A 641 7.88 33.27 -5.17
CA THR A 641 8.74 34.20 -4.41
C THR A 641 9.24 33.62 -3.09
N SER A 642 8.61 32.56 -2.61
CA SER A 642 8.97 31.81 -1.41
C SER A 642 8.53 30.34 -1.51
N LEU A 643 9.29 29.43 -0.91
CA LEU A 643 8.97 27.99 -0.82
C LEU A 643 9.29 27.50 0.61
N ASP A 644 8.28 27.05 1.35
CA ASP A 644 8.43 26.49 2.70
C ASP A 644 8.52 24.96 2.63
N LEU A 645 9.70 24.41 2.92
CA LEU A 645 9.97 22.97 2.95
C LEU A 645 10.01 22.41 4.39
N SER A 646 9.63 23.20 5.40
CA SER A 646 9.86 22.89 6.82
C SER A 646 9.09 21.67 7.35
N LYS A 647 8.06 21.21 6.62
CA LYS A 647 7.24 20.04 6.94
C LYS A 647 7.61 18.79 6.14
N ASN A 648 8.28 18.96 5.01
CA ASN A 648 8.50 17.92 4.00
C ASN A 648 9.86 17.23 4.26
N VAL A 649 10.05 16.76 5.50
CA VAL A 649 11.33 16.22 6.02
C VAL A 649 11.80 14.92 5.35
N LYS A 650 10.95 14.33 4.50
CA LYS A 650 11.26 13.13 3.70
C LYS A 650 11.84 13.43 2.33
N LEU A 651 11.82 14.69 1.86
CA LEU A 651 12.31 15.08 0.54
C LEU A 651 13.74 14.57 0.27
N LYS A 652 13.87 13.92 -0.88
CA LYS A 652 15.11 13.42 -1.50
C LYS A 652 15.47 14.23 -2.73
N THR A 653 14.48 14.66 -3.51
CA THR A 653 14.67 15.43 -4.75
C THR A 653 13.81 16.68 -4.72
N VAL A 654 14.40 17.85 -5.04
CA VAL A 654 13.68 19.12 -5.20
C VAL A 654 14.16 19.82 -6.47
N PHE A 655 13.24 20.02 -7.41
CA PHE A 655 13.36 20.94 -8.53
C PHE A 655 12.55 22.20 -8.22
N CYS A 656 13.19 23.35 -8.26
CA CYS A 656 12.60 24.68 -8.00
C CYS A 656 13.37 25.78 -8.74
N TYR A 657 14.06 25.40 -9.83
CA TYR A 657 14.79 26.35 -10.66
C TYR A 657 13.81 27.22 -11.47
N GLY A 658 14.28 28.31 -12.07
CA GLY A 658 13.44 29.16 -12.93
C GLY A 658 12.33 29.89 -12.17
N ASN A 659 12.60 30.32 -10.93
CA ASN A 659 11.63 30.96 -10.04
C ASN A 659 12.17 32.32 -9.53
N GLN A 660 11.48 32.95 -8.58
CA GLN A 660 11.84 34.26 -8.01
C GLN A 660 12.29 34.20 -6.53
N LEU A 661 12.74 33.02 -6.07
CA LEU A 661 13.11 32.77 -4.67
C LEU A 661 14.34 33.61 -4.27
N GLN A 662 14.21 34.39 -3.19
CA GLN A 662 15.33 35.16 -2.61
C GLN A 662 16.07 34.42 -1.49
N THR A 663 15.41 33.41 -0.91
CA THR A 663 15.87 32.57 0.20
C THR A 663 15.27 31.19 0.05
N LEU A 664 16.01 30.14 0.40
CA LEU A 664 15.54 28.76 0.42
C LEU A 664 16.10 28.04 1.66
N ASP A 665 15.23 27.60 2.57
CA ASP A 665 15.62 26.80 3.76
C ASP A 665 15.40 25.31 3.51
N VAL A 666 16.48 24.61 3.20
CA VAL A 666 16.52 23.14 3.05
C VAL A 666 16.98 22.42 4.32
N THR A 667 17.22 23.11 5.44
CA THR A 667 17.84 22.52 6.65
C THR A 667 16.99 21.46 7.35
N LYS A 668 15.69 21.37 7.00
CA LYS A 668 14.75 20.33 7.46
C LYS A 668 14.67 19.11 6.53
N ALA A 669 15.02 19.26 5.25
CA ALA A 669 15.08 18.18 4.27
C ALA A 669 16.40 17.39 4.43
N VAL A 670 16.60 16.77 5.59
CA VAL A 670 17.87 16.09 5.93
C VAL A 670 18.17 14.86 5.07
N LYS A 671 17.16 14.35 4.34
CA LYS A 671 17.27 13.25 3.37
C LYS A 671 17.56 13.71 1.93
N LEU A 672 17.70 15.02 1.69
CA LEU A 672 17.87 15.60 0.36
C LEU A 672 19.15 15.09 -0.30
N GLN A 673 18.98 14.47 -1.47
CA GLN A 673 20.01 13.90 -2.34
C GLN A 673 20.23 14.78 -3.57
N ASN A 674 19.17 15.33 -4.15
CA ASN A 674 19.24 16.14 -5.37
C ASN A 674 18.53 17.49 -5.15
N LEU A 675 19.22 18.60 -5.43
CA LEU A 675 18.66 19.95 -5.30
C LEU A 675 18.97 20.78 -6.55
N PHE A 676 17.93 21.16 -7.27
CA PHE A 676 17.99 22.05 -8.43
C PHE A 676 17.22 23.34 -8.12
N CYS A 677 17.95 24.39 -7.78
CA CYS A 677 17.44 25.69 -7.35
C CYS A 677 18.04 26.85 -8.17
N GLY A 678 18.57 26.55 -9.36
CA GLY A 678 19.17 27.54 -10.26
C GLY A 678 18.17 28.57 -10.81
N TYR A 679 18.63 29.54 -11.60
CA TYR A 679 17.76 30.58 -12.19
C TYR A 679 16.80 31.22 -11.17
N ASN A 680 17.35 31.70 -10.06
CA ASN A 680 16.61 32.29 -8.94
C ASN A 680 17.34 33.54 -8.42
N LYS A 681 16.93 34.07 -7.27
CA LYS A 681 17.54 35.25 -6.62
C LYS A 681 18.14 34.91 -5.25
N ILE A 682 18.49 33.64 -5.00
CA ILE A 682 18.91 33.13 -3.69
C ILE A 682 20.25 33.75 -3.31
N THR A 683 20.28 34.44 -2.17
CA THR A 683 21.47 35.16 -1.66
C THR A 683 22.35 34.33 -0.72
N SER A 684 21.79 33.27 -0.13
CA SER A 684 22.51 32.32 0.73
C SER A 684 21.79 30.98 0.76
N LEU A 685 22.55 29.89 0.86
CA LEU A 685 22.03 28.52 0.92
C LEU A 685 22.79 27.71 1.99
N ASP A 686 22.08 27.23 3.01
CA ASP A 686 22.68 26.46 4.12
C ASP A 686 22.49 24.94 3.91
N LEU A 687 23.53 24.28 3.41
CA LEU A 687 23.54 22.85 3.12
C LEU A 687 24.16 21.98 4.21
N ARG A 688 24.49 22.55 5.38
CA ARG A 688 25.21 21.86 6.48
C ARG A 688 24.44 20.68 7.08
N LYS A 689 23.13 20.55 6.81
CA LYS A 689 22.26 19.47 7.28
C LYS A 689 21.94 18.43 6.21
N ASN A 690 22.23 18.71 4.95
CA ASN A 690 21.90 17.88 3.80
C ASN A 690 23.10 16.98 3.47
N THR A 691 23.57 16.20 4.45
CA THR A 691 24.78 15.37 4.31
C THR A 691 24.63 14.23 3.30
N GLU A 692 23.39 13.95 2.90
CA GLU A 692 23.02 12.96 1.88
C GLU A 692 23.08 13.50 0.45
N LEU A 693 23.37 14.79 0.26
CA LEU A 693 23.37 15.45 -1.06
C LEU A 693 24.42 14.83 -2.00
N VAL A 694 23.96 14.45 -3.19
CA VAL A 694 24.70 13.83 -4.32
C VAL A 694 24.79 14.78 -5.51
N GLU A 695 23.73 15.56 -5.78
CA GLU A 695 23.64 16.47 -6.92
C GLU A 695 23.12 17.85 -6.49
N LEU A 696 23.84 18.91 -6.89
CA LEU A 696 23.49 20.30 -6.59
C LEU A 696 23.59 21.18 -7.84
N GLY A 697 22.44 21.56 -8.37
CA GLY A 697 22.30 22.66 -9.34
C GLY A 697 21.82 23.93 -8.62
N CYS A 698 22.67 24.92 -8.49
CA CYS A 698 22.36 26.22 -7.87
C CYS A 698 22.86 27.42 -8.71
N SER A 699 23.16 27.18 -9.98
CA SER A 699 23.65 28.18 -10.93
C SER A 699 22.66 29.33 -11.19
N ILE A 700 23.18 30.49 -11.59
CA ILE A 700 22.36 31.68 -11.89
C ILE A 700 21.51 32.06 -10.67
N ASN A 701 22.21 32.44 -9.61
CA ASN A 701 21.67 32.89 -8.33
C ASN A 701 22.48 34.10 -7.81
N ARG A 702 22.26 34.50 -6.56
CA ARG A 702 22.94 35.63 -5.90
C ARG A 702 23.86 35.18 -4.76
N LEU A 703 24.38 33.95 -4.82
CA LEU A 703 25.20 33.37 -3.75
C LEU A 703 26.58 34.02 -3.70
N GLU A 704 26.94 34.59 -2.54
CA GLU A 704 28.26 35.16 -2.24
C GLU A 704 29.18 34.22 -1.45
N SER A 705 28.64 33.09 -0.96
CA SER A 705 29.39 32.01 -0.31
C SER A 705 28.60 30.70 -0.39
N LEU A 706 29.30 29.57 -0.47
CA LEU A 706 28.69 28.23 -0.59
C LEU A 706 29.58 27.17 0.08
N ASN A 707 29.25 26.81 1.32
CA ASN A 707 30.03 25.87 2.12
C ASN A 707 29.54 24.42 1.97
N LEU A 708 30.24 23.63 1.15
CA LEU A 708 29.92 22.24 0.83
C LEU A 708 30.72 21.21 1.66
N ARG A 709 31.48 21.63 2.68
CA ARG A 709 32.39 20.77 3.47
C ARG A 709 31.69 19.61 4.22
N TYR A 710 30.36 19.66 4.32
CA TYR A 710 29.54 18.65 4.99
C TYR A 710 28.88 17.67 4.00
N ASN A 711 28.87 17.99 2.71
CA ASN A 711 28.14 17.29 1.65
C ASN A 711 29.04 16.26 0.96
N LYS A 712 29.63 15.35 1.74
CA LYS A 712 30.69 14.41 1.31
C LYS A 712 30.25 13.36 0.26
N LYS A 713 28.95 13.31 -0.07
CA LYS A 713 28.37 12.41 -1.07
C LYS A 713 28.18 13.10 -2.43
N LEU A 714 28.50 14.39 -2.53
CA LEU A 714 28.33 15.19 -3.75
C LEU A 714 29.21 14.65 -4.88
N LYS A 715 28.57 14.32 -6.00
CA LYS A 715 29.19 13.82 -7.25
C LYS A 715 28.97 14.75 -8.43
N LYS A 716 28.01 15.66 -8.32
CA LYS A 716 27.71 16.67 -9.34
C LYS A 716 27.47 18.02 -8.69
N LEU A 717 28.08 19.05 -9.26
CA LEU A 717 27.93 20.44 -8.82
C LEU A 717 27.85 21.34 -10.05
N ASP A 718 26.75 22.09 -10.17
CA ASP A 718 26.70 23.32 -10.93
C ASP A 718 26.37 24.48 -9.99
N CYS A 719 27.35 25.33 -9.71
CA CYS A 719 27.16 26.61 -9.02
C CYS A 719 27.59 27.79 -9.89
N SER A 720 27.66 27.60 -11.21
CA SER A 720 28.09 28.61 -12.17
C SER A 720 27.23 29.89 -12.12
N HIS A 721 27.77 31.01 -12.60
CA HIS A 721 27.03 32.27 -12.71
C HIS A 721 26.42 32.74 -11.36
N ASN A 722 27.20 32.61 -10.29
CA ASN A 722 26.93 33.19 -8.98
C ASN A 722 27.98 34.29 -8.68
N TYR A 723 28.12 34.67 -7.41
CA TYR A 723 29.06 35.69 -6.94
C TYR A 723 30.13 35.07 -6.02
N LEU A 724 30.55 33.83 -6.32
CA LEU A 724 31.40 32.99 -5.47
C LEU A 724 32.92 33.21 -5.70
N ILE A 725 33.32 34.38 -6.19
CA ILE A 725 34.71 34.75 -6.53
C ILE A 725 35.73 34.68 -5.38
N HIS A 726 35.28 34.44 -4.16
CA HIS A 726 36.10 34.31 -2.95
C HIS A 726 35.89 32.96 -2.22
N GLU A 727 35.06 32.07 -2.77
CA GLU A 727 34.85 30.72 -2.23
C GLU A 727 35.98 29.79 -2.70
N ASP A 728 36.50 28.98 -1.78
CA ASP A 728 37.62 28.07 -2.04
C ASP A 728 37.11 26.62 -2.02
N PHE A 729 36.84 26.07 -3.21
CA PHE A 729 36.37 24.70 -3.39
C PHE A 729 37.48 23.63 -3.36
N SER A 730 38.73 23.96 -2.98
CA SER A 730 39.85 22.99 -2.93
C SER A 730 39.67 21.81 -1.95
N TYR A 731 38.60 21.81 -1.16
CA TYR A 731 38.18 20.69 -0.32
C TYR A 731 37.26 19.68 -1.02
N LEU A 732 36.84 19.96 -2.25
CA LEU A 732 36.22 19.01 -3.18
C LEU A 732 37.30 18.37 -4.07
N ASP A 733 37.00 17.22 -4.63
CA ASP A 733 37.85 16.49 -5.57
C ASP A 733 37.15 16.45 -6.94
N PRO A 734 37.41 17.40 -7.86
CA PRO A 734 36.71 17.49 -9.14
C PRO A 734 36.90 16.25 -10.02
N ASP A 735 38.03 15.55 -9.93
CA ASP A 735 38.30 14.34 -10.71
C ASP A 735 37.42 13.16 -10.27
N SER A 736 36.90 13.20 -9.03
CA SER A 736 35.92 12.24 -8.51
C SER A 736 34.47 12.56 -8.88
N MET A 737 34.21 13.74 -9.45
CA MET A 737 32.88 14.24 -9.75
C MET A 737 32.52 14.01 -11.22
N THR A 738 31.29 13.55 -11.49
CA THR A 738 30.78 13.36 -12.86
C THR A 738 30.39 14.68 -13.53
N GLU A 739 30.21 15.75 -12.75
CA GLU A 739 29.93 17.10 -13.23
C GLU A 739 30.47 18.12 -12.22
N TYR A 740 31.24 19.10 -12.70
CA TYR A 740 31.82 20.14 -11.86
C TYR A 740 31.88 21.45 -12.66
N ASN A 741 30.84 22.27 -12.52
CA ASN A 741 30.74 23.58 -13.13
C ASN A 741 30.71 24.67 -12.04
N THR A 742 31.79 25.44 -11.99
CA THR A 742 31.92 26.60 -11.08
C THR A 742 32.20 27.89 -11.86
N GLU A 743 32.01 27.90 -13.18
CA GLU A 743 32.42 28.99 -14.07
C GLU A 743 31.49 30.23 -13.99
N GLY A 744 31.86 31.31 -14.69
CA GLY A 744 31.00 32.50 -14.83
C GLY A 744 30.76 33.33 -13.57
N GLN A 745 31.55 33.15 -12.50
CA GLN A 745 31.41 33.90 -11.24
C GLN A 745 31.68 35.40 -11.42
N GLN A 746 30.93 36.23 -10.69
CA GLN A 746 30.95 37.70 -10.81
C GLN A 746 31.22 38.41 -9.47
N GLU A 747 31.63 39.68 -9.54
CA GLU A 747 31.73 40.56 -8.35
C GLU A 747 30.32 40.97 -7.89
N ALA A 748 30.02 40.81 -6.59
CA ALA A 748 28.67 41.06 -6.04
C ALA A 748 28.25 42.54 -6.01
N GLY A 749 29.16 43.45 -6.37
CA GLY A 749 28.90 44.88 -6.47
C GLY A 749 29.79 45.54 -7.51
N GLU A 750 29.32 46.63 -8.08
CA GLU A 750 30.04 47.41 -9.09
C GLU A 750 29.68 48.89 -9.01
N PHE A 751 30.43 49.73 -9.74
CA PHE A 751 30.10 51.14 -9.93
C PHE A 751 29.77 51.42 -11.39
N VAL A 752 28.59 52.00 -11.63
CA VAL A 752 28.18 52.56 -12.91
C VAL A 752 28.32 54.08 -12.82
N ILE A 753 29.08 54.69 -13.73
CA ILE A 753 29.28 56.13 -13.77
C ILE A 753 28.24 56.73 -14.72
N GLY A 754 27.37 57.61 -14.20
CA GLY A 754 26.39 58.34 -15.01
C GLY A 754 27.02 59.48 -15.81
N ASP A 755 26.29 59.99 -16.80
CA ASP A 755 26.73 61.12 -17.65
C ASP A 755 27.00 62.41 -16.86
N ASP A 756 26.42 62.52 -15.65
CA ASP A 756 26.65 63.60 -14.68
C ASP A 756 27.96 63.43 -13.86
N GLY A 757 28.69 62.33 -14.08
CA GLY A 757 29.87 61.94 -13.30
C GLY A 757 29.54 61.31 -11.94
N THR A 758 28.27 61.09 -11.60
CA THR A 758 27.88 60.42 -10.35
C THR A 758 28.20 58.93 -10.45
N TRP A 759 28.88 58.40 -9.41
CA TRP A 759 29.13 56.96 -9.29
C TRP A 759 27.97 56.31 -8.54
N TYR A 760 27.18 55.51 -9.25
CA TYR A 760 26.06 54.73 -8.73
C TYR A 760 26.54 53.34 -8.34
N PHE A 761 26.19 52.88 -7.14
CA PHE A 761 26.49 51.53 -6.67
C PHE A 761 25.40 50.55 -7.11
N TYR A 762 25.83 49.48 -7.77
CA TYR A 762 24.98 48.39 -8.20
C TYR A 762 25.36 47.13 -7.41
N ARG A 763 24.39 46.25 -7.16
CA ARG A 763 24.60 44.89 -6.63
C ARG A 763 23.87 43.89 -7.50
N TYR A 764 24.53 42.79 -7.84
CA TYR A 764 23.98 41.76 -8.73
C TYR A 764 23.42 42.35 -10.04
N HIS A 765 24.13 43.34 -10.60
CA HIS A 765 23.74 44.15 -11.76
C HIS A 765 22.42 44.96 -11.64
N GLU A 766 21.86 45.10 -10.43
CA GLU A 766 20.70 45.96 -10.12
C GLU A 766 21.10 47.22 -9.33
N PRO A 767 20.44 48.39 -9.54
CA PRO A 767 20.75 49.61 -8.80
C PRO A 767 20.49 49.47 -7.29
N ALA A 768 21.54 49.58 -6.48
CA ALA A 768 21.44 49.46 -5.02
C ALA A 768 21.12 50.82 -4.36
N SER A 769 20.01 51.44 -4.80
CA SER A 769 19.65 52.85 -4.54
C SER A 769 19.49 53.26 -3.07
N THR A 770 19.37 52.32 -2.14
CA THR A 770 19.28 52.57 -0.68
C THR A 770 20.56 52.22 0.08
N ALA A 771 21.59 51.72 -0.62
CA ALA A 771 22.81 51.23 0.01
C ALA A 771 23.55 52.33 0.78
N ASN A 772 23.90 52.02 2.02
CA ASN A 772 24.67 52.85 2.93
C ASN A 772 25.79 51.99 3.53
N THR A 773 26.94 51.92 2.85
CA THR A 773 27.98 50.91 3.10
C THR A 773 29.38 51.38 2.68
N LEU A 774 30.40 50.55 2.89
CA LEU A 774 31.70 50.69 2.23
C LEU A 774 31.84 49.59 1.17
N TYR A 775 32.36 49.96 -0.01
CA TYR A 775 32.71 49.02 -1.06
C TYR A 775 34.15 49.26 -1.51
N LYS A 776 34.86 48.16 -1.83
CA LYS A 776 36.25 48.22 -2.27
C LYS A 776 36.29 48.13 -3.79
N TYR A 777 36.85 49.13 -4.45
CA TYR A 777 36.97 49.21 -5.90
C TYR A 777 38.37 49.70 -6.28
N GLU A 778 39.02 49.02 -7.23
CA GLU A 778 40.40 49.33 -7.66
C GLU A 778 41.41 49.49 -6.50
N GLY A 779 41.25 48.70 -5.44
CA GLY A 779 42.12 48.73 -4.25
C GLY A 779 41.71 49.71 -3.14
N GLU A 780 40.93 50.74 -3.46
CA GLU A 780 40.46 51.78 -2.53
C GLU A 780 39.07 51.47 -1.96
N TRP A 781 38.79 51.92 -0.74
CA TRP A 781 37.47 51.76 -0.11
C TRP A 781 36.66 53.05 -0.18
N TYR A 782 35.55 53.02 -0.91
CA TYR A 782 34.64 54.13 -1.12
C TYR A 782 33.45 54.06 -0.16
N TYR A 783 33.02 55.22 0.33
CA TYR A 783 31.80 55.37 1.12
C TYR A 783 30.60 55.60 0.21
N ILE A 784 29.67 54.64 0.26
CA ILE A 784 28.40 54.68 -0.45
C ILE A 784 27.33 55.15 0.50
N LYS A 785 26.57 56.15 0.07
CA LYS A 785 25.44 56.72 0.76
C LYS A 785 24.28 56.85 -0.23
N ASP A 786 23.13 56.32 0.14
CA ASP A 786 21.90 56.33 -0.67
C ASP A 786 22.17 55.87 -2.13
N GLY A 787 22.90 54.75 -2.24
CA GLY A 787 23.26 54.12 -3.51
C GLY A 787 24.31 54.84 -4.36
N LYS A 788 24.97 55.89 -3.85
CA LYS A 788 25.96 56.71 -4.57
C LYS A 788 27.24 56.90 -3.78
N VAL A 789 28.38 57.10 -4.45
CA VAL A 789 29.62 57.47 -3.77
C VAL A 789 29.57 58.93 -3.31
N ASP A 790 29.64 59.17 -2.00
CA ASP A 790 29.68 60.53 -1.43
C ASP A 790 31.13 61.02 -1.30
N PHE A 791 31.69 61.52 -2.41
CA PHE A 791 33.02 62.12 -2.47
C PHE A 791 33.21 63.34 -1.55
N SER A 792 32.14 63.93 -1.01
CA SER A 792 32.22 65.04 -0.05
C SER A 792 32.40 64.58 1.40
N ALA A 793 32.08 63.32 1.70
CA ALA A 793 32.01 62.80 3.05
C ALA A 793 33.38 62.86 3.76
N THR A 794 33.44 63.63 4.86
CA THR A 794 34.50 63.52 5.87
C THR A 794 33.85 63.26 7.22
N THR A 795 33.80 61.99 7.62
CA THR A 795 32.96 61.50 8.74
C THR A 795 33.51 60.21 9.35
N LEU A 796 32.84 59.66 10.36
CA LEU A 796 33.03 58.28 10.80
C LEU A 796 31.88 57.41 10.27
N PHE A 797 32.22 56.26 9.70
CA PHE A 797 31.24 55.25 9.29
C PHE A 797 31.54 53.92 9.98
N LYS A 798 30.49 53.23 10.46
CA LYS A 798 30.64 51.91 11.09
C LYS A 798 30.49 50.84 10.03
N TYR A 799 31.57 50.11 9.75
CA TYR A 799 31.58 48.99 8.82
C TYR A 799 32.08 47.74 9.55
N SER A 800 31.29 46.67 9.46
CA SER A 800 31.43 45.47 10.32
C SER A 800 31.57 45.87 11.81
N ASN A 801 32.61 45.38 12.49
CA ASN A 801 32.87 45.64 13.91
C ASN A 801 33.81 46.83 14.17
N SER A 802 34.05 47.71 13.21
CA SER A 802 34.96 48.87 13.34
C SER A 802 34.34 50.17 12.85
N TRP A 803 34.73 51.28 13.47
CA TRP A 803 34.45 52.63 12.97
C TRP A 803 35.64 53.11 12.14
N TYR A 804 35.41 53.34 10.86
CA TYR A 804 36.40 53.81 9.90
C TYR A 804 36.25 55.31 9.67
N TYR A 805 37.37 55.99 9.48
CA TYR A 805 37.40 57.39 9.11
C TYR A 805 37.32 57.54 7.59
N ILE A 806 36.23 58.17 7.16
CA ILE A 806 36.00 58.54 5.78
C ILE A 806 36.53 59.96 5.60
N HIS A 807 37.30 60.18 4.55
CA HIS A 807 37.81 61.49 4.14
C HIS A 807 37.68 61.62 2.63
N ASN A 808 36.98 62.67 2.18
CA ASN A 808 36.65 62.91 0.78
C ASN A 808 36.07 61.65 0.09
N GLY A 809 35.14 60.99 0.77
CA GLY A 809 34.46 59.78 0.30
C GLY A 809 35.26 58.48 0.34
N LYS A 810 36.52 58.47 0.80
CA LYS A 810 37.36 57.26 0.90
C LYS A 810 37.76 56.94 2.34
N VAL A 811 38.03 55.67 2.65
CA VAL A 811 38.64 55.29 3.94
C VAL A 811 40.12 55.67 3.96
N ASP A 812 40.50 56.64 4.78
CA ASP A 812 41.92 56.99 4.97
C ASP A 812 42.55 56.12 6.07
N PHE A 813 43.03 54.94 5.68
CA PHE A 813 43.75 53.99 6.55
C PHE A 813 45.04 54.55 7.20
N LYS A 814 45.54 55.71 6.75
CA LYS A 814 46.76 56.35 7.30
C LYS A 814 46.43 57.50 8.25
N ALA A 815 45.16 57.88 8.38
CA ALA A 815 44.74 59.01 9.20
C ALA A 815 45.14 58.87 10.68
N ARG A 816 45.78 59.92 11.20
CA ARG A 816 45.88 60.20 12.64
C ARG A 816 45.34 61.62 12.90
N THR A 817 44.07 61.73 13.24
CA THR A 817 43.34 63.02 13.26
C THR A 817 42.21 63.03 14.30
N LEU A 818 41.46 64.13 14.36
CA LEU A 818 40.17 64.21 15.02
C LEU A 818 39.06 64.31 13.98
N CYS A 819 38.11 63.37 14.00
CA CYS A 819 36.90 63.44 13.18
C CYS A 819 35.72 63.94 14.03
N LYS A 820 34.91 64.87 13.50
CA LYS A 820 33.69 65.33 14.17
C LYS A 820 32.51 64.48 13.70
N TYR A 821 31.93 63.71 14.61
CA TYR A 821 30.77 62.85 14.35
C TYR A 821 29.68 63.13 15.40
N ASN A 822 28.45 63.39 14.94
CA ASN A 822 27.30 63.78 15.78
C ASN A 822 27.65 64.84 16.85
N GLY A 823 28.35 65.90 16.42
CA GLY A 823 28.75 67.03 17.28
C GLY A 823 30.00 66.79 18.15
N ILE A 824 30.44 65.54 18.31
CA ILE A 824 31.57 65.15 19.17
C ILE A 824 32.83 64.89 18.33
N TYR A 825 33.98 65.35 18.81
CA TYR A 825 35.27 65.01 18.19
C TYR A 825 35.82 63.70 18.74
N TYR A 826 35.99 62.74 17.84
CA TYR A 826 36.55 61.41 18.07
C TYR A 826 37.99 61.33 17.57
N PHE A 827 38.82 60.59 18.28
CA PHE A 827 40.19 60.31 17.89
C PHE A 827 40.24 59.20 16.84
N VAL A 828 41.00 59.45 15.77
CA VAL A 828 41.27 58.50 14.69
C VAL A 828 42.76 58.20 14.68
N GLN A 829 43.12 56.92 14.61
CA GLN A 829 44.48 56.44 14.41
C GLN A 829 44.46 55.25 13.45
N ASN A 830 45.36 55.25 12.46
CA ASN A 830 45.43 54.24 11.40
C ASN A 830 44.06 54.05 10.70
N GLY A 831 43.37 55.16 10.43
CA GLY A 831 42.05 55.19 9.79
C GLY A 831 40.88 54.61 10.58
N LYS A 832 41.09 54.19 11.83
CA LYS A 832 40.04 53.68 12.72
C LYS A 832 39.83 54.61 13.91
N MET A 833 38.60 54.63 14.44
CA MET A 833 38.34 55.27 15.73
C MET A 833 39.13 54.54 16.84
N ASP A 834 39.99 55.26 17.53
CA ASP A 834 40.91 54.72 18.53
C ASP A 834 40.59 55.29 19.92
N LYS A 835 40.70 54.47 20.97
CA LYS A 835 40.32 54.85 22.34
C LYS A 835 41.48 55.32 23.23
N SER A 836 42.72 55.29 22.72
CA SER A 836 43.94 55.57 23.49
C SER A 836 43.95 56.95 24.12
N GLU A 837 44.52 57.03 25.33
CA GLU A 837 44.84 58.31 25.97
C GLU A 837 46.13 58.88 25.38
N THR A 838 46.05 60.00 24.66
CA THR A 838 47.18 60.55 23.90
C THR A 838 46.99 62.04 23.55
N LEU A 839 47.97 62.61 22.83
CA LEU A 839 47.82 63.88 22.15
C LEU A 839 47.60 63.65 20.65
N CYS A 840 46.60 64.34 20.09
CA CYS A 840 46.35 64.40 18.66
C CYS A 840 46.56 65.83 18.16
N LYS A 841 47.36 66.02 17.10
CA LYS A 841 47.46 67.31 16.42
C LYS A 841 46.25 67.46 15.50
N TYR A 842 45.55 68.59 15.58
CA TYR A 842 44.42 68.90 14.71
C TYR A 842 44.40 70.41 14.42
N GLY A 843 44.55 70.76 13.14
CA GLY A 843 44.92 72.12 12.74
C GLY A 843 46.18 72.61 13.46
N ASN A 844 46.14 73.84 13.97
CA ASN A 844 47.25 74.50 14.67
C ASN A 844 47.31 74.21 16.18
N SER A 845 46.56 73.24 16.70
CA SER A 845 46.54 72.89 18.12
C SER A 845 46.77 71.40 18.34
N TRP A 846 47.37 71.05 19.48
CA TRP A 846 47.37 69.69 20.01
C TRP A 846 46.21 69.55 20.99
N TYR A 847 45.42 68.50 20.87
CA TYR A 847 44.29 68.20 21.71
C TYR A 847 44.57 66.98 22.57
N TYR A 848 44.09 67.02 23.81
CA TYR A 848 44.12 65.89 24.72
C TYR A 848 42.93 64.98 24.43
N VAL A 849 43.22 63.73 24.09
CA VAL A 849 42.20 62.70 23.88
C VAL A 849 42.33 61.61 24.93
N LYS A 850 41.18 61.13 25.41
CA LYS A 850 41.04 60.00 26.33
C LYS A 850 39.72 59.31 26.03
N ASP A 851 39.70 57.97 26.11
CA ASP A 851 38.54 57.14 25.77
C ASP A 851 38.00 57.43 24.35
N GLY A 852 38.92 57.82 23.46
CA GLY A 852 38.67 58.17 22.06
C GLY A 852 37.98 59.50 21.80
N LYS A 853 37.85 60.39 22.79
CA LYS A 853 37.22 61.71 22.65
C LYS A 853 38.13 62.82 23.17
N ILE A 854 37.92 64.07 22.72
CA ILE A 854 38.58 65.23 23.35
C ILE A 854 38.17 65.30 24.82
N ASN A 855 39.14 65.20 25.73
CA ASN A 855 38.92 65.30 27.17
C ASN A 855 39.29 66.70 27.67
N LYS A 856 38.35 67.39 28.31
CA LYS A 856 38.54 68.80 28.74
C LYS A 856 39.29 68.96 30.07
N SER A 857 39.62 67.86 30.75
CA SER A 857 40.25 67.88 32.08
C SER A 857 41.56 68.64 32.10
N ARG A 858 41.80 69.34 33.22
CA ARG A 858 43.10 69.95 33.53
C ARG A 858 44.01 68.90 34.17
N THR A 859 44.96 68.37 33.41
CA THR A 859 45.80 67.22 33.81
C THR A 859 47.16 67.22 33.08
N LEU A 860 47.90 66.11 33.12
CA LEU A 860 49.06 65.83 32.28
C LEU A 860 48.77 64.66 31.33
N CYS A 861 49.15 64.81 30.07
CA CYS A 861 49.15 63.72 29.09
C CYS A 861 50.60 63.33 28.77
N LYS A 862 50.90 62.02 28.75
CA LYS A 862 52.20 61.53 28.27
C LYS A 862 52.17 61.44 26.75
N TYR A 863 53.16 62.01 26.08
CA TYR A 863 53.34 61.93 24.63
C TYR A 863 54.83 61.98 24.30
N ASN A 864 55.31 61.10 23.41
CA ASN A 864 56.74 60.95 23.06
C ASN A 864 57.68 61.06 24.27
N ASN A 865 57.42 60.24 25.30
CA ASN A 865 58.13 60.17 26.58
C ASN A 865 58.17 61.44 27.45
N THR A 866 57.48 62.51 27.05
CA THR A 866 57.34 63.76 27.82
C THR A 866 55.92 63.91 28.37
N TYR A 867 55.78 64.48 29.58
CA TYR A 867 54.48 64.86 30.13
C TYR A 867 54.17 66.31 29.79
N TYR A 868 53.11 66.50 29.01
CA TYR A 868 52.61 67.81 28.62
C TYR A 868 51.39 68.20 29.44
N PHE A 869 51.31 69.47 29.80
CA PHE A 869 50.18 70.05 30.48
C PHE A 869 49.03 70.30 29.52
N VAL A 870 47.84 69.85 29.91
CA VAL A 870 46.63 69.92 29.11
C VAL A 870 45.51 70.53 29.95
N GLN A 871 44.72 71.42 29.33
CA GLN A 871 43.53 72.01 29.94
C GLN A 871 42.53 72.46 28.86
N ASN A 872 41.24 72.45 29.18
CA ASN A 872 40.16 72.85 28.27
C ASN A 872 40.18 72.10 26.91
N GLY A 873 40.72 70.88 26.90
CA GLY A 873 40.82 70.01 25.72
C GLY A 873 42.10 70.18 24.91
N LYS A 874 42.97 71.15 25.23
CA LYS A 874 44.19 71.45 24.46
C LYS A 874 45.45 71.27 25.30
N MET A 875 46.56 70.97 24.62
CA MET A 875 47.90 71.14 25.16
C MET A 875 48.18 72.63 25.35
N ASP A 876 48.60 73.00 26.55
CA ASP A 876 49.03 74.35 26.90
C ASP A 876 50.55 74.37 26.92
N THR A 877 51.17 75.25 26.14
CA THR A 877 52.63 75.37 25.97
C THR A 877 53.23 76.58 26.68
N THR A 878 52.43 77.43 27.31
CA THR A 878 52.86 78.73 27.86
C THR A 878 52.66 78.83 29.37
N SER A 879 51.73 78.07 29.95
CA SER A 879 51.46 78.06 31.38
C SER A 879 52.70 77.76 32.22
N ILE A 880 52.92 78.61 33.22
CA ILE A 880 53.80 78.36 34.37
C ILE A 880 52.90 78.22 35.60
N THR A 881 52.72 76.99 36.10
CA THR A 881 51.67 76.66 37.07
C THR A 881 51.97 75.35 37.81
N LEU A 882 51.21 75.06 38.86
CA LEU A 882 51.08 73.68 39.35
C LEU A 882 49.95 72.93 38.62
N CYS A 883 50.13 71.62 38.44
CA CYS A 883 49.11 70.68 37.98
C CYS A 883 49.12 69.42 38.85
N LYS A 884 47.94 68.96 39.30
CA LYS A 884 47.80 67.68 40.01
C LYS A 884 47.78 66.54 39.00
N TYR A 885 48.58 65.50 39.24
CA TYR A 885 48.58 64.27 38.45
C TYR A 885 48.84 63.07 39.36
N GLY A 886 47.89 62.13 39.40
CA GLY A 886 47.81 61.12 40.46
C GLY A 886 47.72 61.76 41.85
N SER A 887 48.55 61.28 42.78
CA SER A 887 48.64 61.78 44.16
C SER A 887 49.52 63.03 44.32
N SER A 888 50.27 63.44 43.29
CA SER A 888 51.29 64.50 43.36
C SER A 888 50.90 65.76 42.61
N TRP A 889 51.46 66.89 43.03
CA TRP A 889 51.39 68.16 42.29
C TRP A 889 52.73 68.42 41.62
N TYR A 890 52.72 68.56 40.30
CA TYR A 890 53.91 68.81 39.49
C TYR A 890 53.99 70.27 39.09
N TYR A 891 55.22 70.77 39.02
CA TYR A 891 55.52 72.09 38.49
C TYR A 891 55.62 72.06 36.99
N ILE A 892 54.80 72.89 36.36
CA ILE A 892 54.71 73.07 34.93
C ILE A 892 55.37 74.40 34.58
N LYS A 893 56.29 74.37 33.62
CA LYS A 893 56.88 75.55 33.01
C LYS A 893 56.89 75.35 31.50
N ASN A 894 56.43 76.35 30.75
CA ASN A 894 56.31 76.28 29.29
C ASN A 894 55.60 74.99 28.83
N GLY A 895 54.52 74.64 29.53
CA GLY A 895 53.64 73.51 29.20
C GLY A 895 54.12 72.10 29.53
N ARG A 896 55.23 71.93 30.26
CA ARG A 896 55.83 70.60 30.55
C ARG A 896 56.27 70.53 32.01
N ILE A 897 56.42 69.32 32.54
CA ILE A 897 57.06 69.14 33.86
C ILE A 897 58.49 69.70 33.79
N ASP A 898 58.79 70.68 34.64
CA ASP A 898 60.12 71.27 34.80
C ASP A 898 60.67 70.86 36.18
N LYS A 899 61.92 70.39 36.24
CA LYS A 899 62.53 69.84 37.46
C LYS A 899 63.20 70.89 38.36
N SER A 900 63.16 72.18 38.01
CA SER A 900 63.81 73.22 38.80
C SER A 900 63.23 73.33 40.22
N ARG A 901 64.07 73.83 41.13
CA ARG A 901 63.71 74.17 42.51
C ARG A 901 63.39 75.66 42.56
N THR A 902 62.14 76.03 42.84
CA THR A 902 61.63 77.39 42.59
C THR A 902 60.38 77.70 43.42
N LEU A 903 59.82 78.90 43.26
CA LEU A 903 58.46 79.25 43.67
C LEU A 903 57.54 79.31 42.45
N CYS A 904 56.34 78.74 42.57
CA CYS A 904 55.31 78.75 41.52
C CYS A 904 54.00 79.34 42.06
N LYS A 905 53.44 80.34 41.36
CA LYS A 905 52.14 80.92 41.72
C LYS A 905 51.02 80.00 41.24
N TYR A 906 50.11 79.64 42.14
CA TYR A 906 48.92 78.84 41.85
C TYR A 906 47.76 79.29 42.76
N ASN A 907 46.56 79.49 42.19
CA ASN A 907 45.37 79.96 42.90
C ASN A 907 45.65 81.10 43.92
N GLY A 908 46.33 82.15 43.46
CA GLY A 908 46.68 83.34 44.26
C GLY A 908 47.88 83.22 45.19
N LYS A 909 48.26 82.00 45.61
CA LYS A 909 49.39 81.74 46.53
C LYS A 909 50.65 81.32 45.77
N TRP A 910 51.83 81.55 46.35
CA TRP A 910 53.10 81.06 45.82
C TRP A 910 53.53 79.81 46.60
N TYR A 911 53.76 78.71 45.88
CA TYR A 911 54.12 77.43 46.45
C TYR A 911 55.58 77.07 46.15
N TYR A 912 56.25 76.42 47.08
CA TYR A 912 57.59 75.89 46.89
C TYR A 912 57.58 74.60 46.07
N VAL A 913 58.49 74.55 45.11
CA VAL A 913 58.73 73.43 44.21
C VAL A 913 60.14 72.91 44.44
N ASN A 914 60.27 71.60 44.59
CA ASN A 914 61.56 70.91 44.64
C ASN A 914 61.55 69.72 43.67
N ASN A 915 62.59 69.58 42.85
CA ASN A 915 62.71 68.55 41.81
C ASN A 915 61.43 68.39 40.94
N GLY A 916 60.80 69.51 40.59
CA GLY A 916 59.57 69.56 39.79
C GLY A 916 58.27 69.10 40.46
N ARG A 917 58.26 68.92 41.79
CA ARG A 917 57.04 68.67 42.56
C ARG A 917 56.82 69.77 43.60
N ALA A 918 55.57 70.14 43.85
CA ALA A 918 55.24 71.05 44.95
C ALA A 918 55.41 70.31 46.29
N ASP A 919 56.22 70.88 47.18
CA ASP A 919 56.48 70.33 48.51
C ASP A 919 55.69 71.13 49.55
N PHE A 920 54.51 70.61 49.89
CA PHE A 920 53.58 71.21 50.85
C PHE A 920 54.02 71.07 52.32
N LYS A 921 55.14 70.37 52.61
CA LYS A 921 55.67 70.21 53.97
C LYS A 921 56.86 71.13 54.25
N TYR A 922 57.55 71.57 53.21
CA TYR A 922 58.74 72.41 53.33
C TYR A 922 58.49 73.71 54.13
N THR A 923 59.39 74.00 55.07
CA THR A 923 59.45 75.28 55.78
C THR A 923 60.90 75.74 55.83
N GLY A 924 61.18 76.95 55.33
CA GLY A 924 62.55 77.45 55.15
C GLY A 924 62.66 78.62 54.16
N ASN A 925 63.88 79.07 53.89
CA ASN A 925 64.16 80.17 52.96
C ASN A 925 64.42 79.65 51.54
N VAL A 926 63.80 80.28 50.54
CA VAL A 926 63.89 79.92 49.12
C VAL A 926 64.27 81.14 48.30
N THR A 927 65.28 81.00 47.43
CA THR A 927 65.66 82.04 46.46
C THR A 927 64.77 81.96 45.21
N TYR A 928 64.18 83.09 44.81
CA TYR A 928 63.37 83.23 43.61
C TYR A 928 63.62 84.60 42.96
N ASN A 929 63.92 84.62 41.65
CA ASN A 929 64.25 85.82 40.87
C ASN A 929 65.23 86.78 41.60
N GLY A 930 66.33 86.23 42.14
CA GLY A 930 67.38 87.00 42.83
C GLY A 930 67.05 87.50 44.24
N SER A 931 65.84 87.25 44.76
CA SER A 931 65.42 87.60 46.13
C SER A 931 65.20 86.34 46.98
N VAL A 932 65.31 86.45 48.31
CA VAL A 932 65.06 85.36 49.27
C VAL A 932 63.70 85.55 49.91
N TYR A 933 62.89 84.49 49.93
CA TYR A 933 61.55 84.47 50.53
C TYR A 933 61.42 83.35 51.57
N TYR A 934 60.67 83.62 52.65
CA TYR A 934 60.37 82.61 53.65
C TYR A 934 59.11 81.83 53.25
N VAL A 935 59.22 80.51 53.25
CA VAL A 935 58.15 79.55 52.97
C VAL A 935 57.81 78.81 54.26
N LYS A 936 56.52 78.62 54.53
CA LYS A 936 56.00 77.81 55.65
C LYS A 936 54.93 76.86 55.11
N ASN A 937 55.04 75.58 55.43
CA ASN A 937 54.15 74.51 54.95
C ASN A 937 53.93 74.59 53.42
N GLY A 938 55.03 74.71 52.69
CA GLY A 938 55.08 74.84 51.23
C GLY A 938 54.56 76.15 50.64
N VAL A 939 54.05 77.11 51.43
CA VAL A 939 53.51 78.39 50.95
C VAL A 939 54.43 79.55 51.33
N MET A 940 54.79 80.39 50.35
CA MET A 940 55.54 81.64 50.55
C MET A 940 54.74 82.60 51.43
N GLN A 941 55.38 83.14 52.46
CA GLN A 941 54.77 84.05 53.42
C GLN A 941 55.19 85.50 53.17
N LYS A 942 56.51 85.76 53.11
CA LYS A 942 57.09 87.10 52.96
C LYS A 942 58.45 87.07 52.29
N LYS A 943 58.83 88.20 51.67
CA LYS A 943 60.22 88.46 51.27
C LYS A 943 61.08 88.66 52.52
N VAL A 944 62.31 88.14 52.47
CA VAL A 944 63.31 88.18 53.57
C VAL A 944 64.51 89.04 53.17
N ARG A 945 64.94 88.95 51.90
CA ARG A 945 66.03 89.75 51.33
C ARG A 945 65.78 90.00 49.84
#